data_AF-A0A7U9SB63-F1
#
_entry.id   AF-A0A7U9SB63-F1
#
_cell.length_a   1.000
_cell.length_b   1.000
_cell.length_c   1.000
_cell.angle_alpha   90.00
_cell.angle_beta   90.00
_cell.angle_gamma   90.00
#
_symmetry.space_group_name_H-M   'P 1'
#
loop_
_entity.id
_entity.type
_entity.pdbx_description
1 polymer ?
#
loop_
_entity_poly.entity_id
_entity_poly.type
_entity_poly.pdbx_seq_one_letter_code
_entity_poly.pdbx_strand_id
1 'polypeptide(L)'
;MQQKFLTNINILGDKVMQFVKGMRDRIQKYFDETKVFTVEMEVLGNATYDCCCFGVDDKGKLSDEKYMIFYNQTTSPNHEINYMESGHKSIFEIDLIRLPEKIAKLVFTVSIDGNETMAEMERFCLKLKQNNIEYISIQNTKTDFAKEKAIISTEIYQKNGWRIAAVSSGFNGGLSSLLTYFGGVEEKERAEVPPEKETKERQKQNASFKTSMPQEIKLPAGEEKALGKVNSQEVFNSKNADNKPTRIGFKYNPYVVESFITIDGKAVEPPNKLYDLRNERIQVWIEQLMPILVDLCNDSSFYIEFYGLRLDYDDLYETVKEYCFEHSNIEVSLVFTEARGSEDRLAELQKLFEKMQRECPFEDLRTQQIQENFYSAVSSEFEVSVIATMSSGKSTLINALLGRELMPSKNEACTATIAKIKDRSSGTEFDAEYRDKDNRILGTYTDLTLADMEEMNANPNTAYIDITGNIPNIDSSGIRLVLVDTPGPNNSRTEEHKNHTYRVIKEKTKPMVLYVLNATQLQTNDDYTLLATVAEAMKVGGKQSKDRFIFAVNKIDQFDPDKESVQDALEHVREYLRKFDIENPNIFPTSAETAKVIRMYQNGAKLTKGQNKTLSNCSAFIDEQQLHLSEQASLGKNNLQKVKNSIDAAKRSGNMYEEVMWYTGIPAVEIAINEYLQKYAYTAKIKAAVDTFKKKVEEKDMHAKMMSSIQNNESSRNEIHQQLETIKGILAEGEEAKKFRSRIEALDMMKDAKKRIREVRAKISKELNPSSGKGAMTTLEVQQMMMKLNNTVMHLQSDVKTELENIINDVIVENANTIMEEYTEHIHKLIQSGVVREQQYSGLNDDIGVGFLEMDIPNAQEIINSYKYEETYDTGEVEWVENTNKKWYKPWTWFEASGYNRAIYANREMVDYSTVENEYLTPIISSFNENLESAQNTAKDEAKQFKKFFLRQLDELQEALKKKVEENEELTRNQSSIDARIESEKEKAAWLEKFLAQLDAVLEI
;
A
#
# COMPACT_ATOMS: atom_id res chain seq x y z
N MET A 1 24.51 -16.41 54.30
CA MET A 1 24.91 -17.11 53.05
C MET A 1 24.73 -16.16 51.84
N GLN A 2 25.18 -14.91 51.97
CA GLN A 2 24.84 -13.78 51.08
C GLN A 2 26.08 -12.97 50.62
N GLN A 3 27.28 -13.54 50.76
CA GLN A 3 28.55 -12.89 50.37
C GLN A 3 29.43 -13.73 49.44
N LYS A 4 28.90 -14.85 48.92
CA LYS A 4 29.61 -15.76 48.00
C LYS A 4 29.07 -15.78 46.57
N PHE A 5 28.07 -14.93 46.25
CA PHE A 5 27.48 -14.85 44.91
C PHE A 5 27.96 -13.64 44.08
N LEU A 6 28.75 -12.74 44.66
CA LEU A 6 29.23 -11.51 44.00
C LEU A 6 30.71 -11.57 43.57
N THR A 7 31.35 -12.73 43.62
CA THR A 7 32.81 -12.85 43.38
C THR A 7 33.21 -13.66 42.15
N ASN A 8 32.26 -14.12 41.33
CA ASN A 8 32.55 -14.88 40.10
C ASN A 8 32.17 -14.19 38.78
N ILE A 9 31.88 -12.88 38.77
CA ILE A 9 31.67 -12.11 37.53
C ILE A 9 32.97 -11.43 37.03
N ASN A 10 34.06 -11.44 37.82
CA ASN A 10 35.31 -10.73 37.49
C ASN A 10 36.46 -11.61 37.00
N ILE A 11 36.18 -12.73 36.33
CA ILE A 11 37.20 -13.48 35.57
C ILE A 11 36.66 -13.83 34.18
N LEU A 12 36.42 -12.81 33.37
CA LEU A 12 36.45 -12.84 31.91
C LEU A 12 36.82 -11.43 31.49
N GLY A 13 38.11 -11.13 31.53
CA GLY A 13 38.63 -9.85 31.07
C GLY A 13 38.28 -9.62 29.60
N ASP A 14 37.83 -8.40 29.29
CA ASP A 14 37.97 -7.64 28.03
C ASP A 14 37.83 -8.37 26.68
N LYS A 15 37.20 -9.55 26.64
CA LYS A 15 36.91 -10.25 25.39
C LYS A 15 35.47 -10.01 24.98
N VAL A 16 35.31 -9.07 24.05
CA VAL A 16 34.11 -8.99 23.20
C VAL A 16 33.89 -10.37 22.58
N MET A 17 32.72 -10.96 22.81
CA MET A 17 32.37 -12.25 22.22
C MET A 17 31.85 -12.05 20.81
N GLN A 18 32.55 -12.66 19.85
CA GLN A 18 32.13 -12.63 18.46
C GLN A 18 31.09 -13.71 18.22
N PHE A 19 29.88 -13.29 17.88
CA PHE A 19 28.78 -14.19 17.55
C PHE A 19 28.77 -14.41 16.03
N VAL A 20 28.78 -15.68 15.62
CA VAL A 20 28.62 -16.09 14.22
C VAL A 20 27.22 -16.65 13.97
N LYS A 21 26.82 -16.70 12.70
CA LYS A 21 25.51 -17.18 12.26
C LYS A 21 25.12 -18.51 12.93
N GLY A 22 23.93 -18.54 13.51
CA GLY A 22 23.39 -19.70 14.22
C GLY A 22 23.69 -19.74 15.72
N MET A 23 24.64 -18.94 16.24
CA MET A 23 24.94 -18.89 17.67
C MET A 23 23.77 -18.31 18.48
N ARG A 24 23.46 -18.94 19.62
CA ARG A 24 22.44 -18.48 20.56
C ARG A 24 22.91 -18.60 22.00
N ASP A 25 22.72 -17.56 22.80
CA ASP A 25 23.08 -17.62 24.22
C ASP A 25 22.19 -16.72 25.10
N ARG A 26 22.31 -16.84 26.42
CA ARG A 26 21.59 -16.01 27.40
C ARG A 26 22.30 -14.66 27.59
N ILE A 27 21.54 -13.57 27.58
CA ILE A 27 22.11 -12.20 27.68
C ILE A 27 22.76 -11.97 29.05
N GLN A 28 22.13 -12.44 30.13
CA GLN A 28 22.66 -12.37 31.50
C GLN A 28 24.08 -12.94 31.71
N LYS A 29 24.64 -13.71 30.77
CA LYS A 29 26.04 -14.19 30.86
C LYS A 29 27.06 -13.08 30.59
N TYR A 30 26.65 -12.04 29.87
CA TYR A 30 27.55 -11.01 29.35
C TYR A 30 27.38 -9.70 30.12
N PHE A 31 26.15 -9.28 30.38
CA PHE A 31 25.84 -8.05 31.08
C PHE A 31 24.50 -8.17 31.82
N ASP A 32 24.18 -7.16 32.65
CA ASP A 32 22.99 -7.18 33.49
C ASP A 32 21.73 -6.88 32.66
N GLU A 33 20.93 -7.91 32.36
CA GLU A 33 19.71 -7.79 31.54
C GLU A 33 18.61 -6.95 32.20
N THR A 34 18.75 -6.60 33.49
CA THR A 34 17.84 -5.70 34.20
C THR A 34 18.13 -4.21 34.00
N LYS A 35 19.26 -3.89 33.36
CA LYS A 35 19.67 -2.51 33.07
C LYS A 35 19.60 -2.25 31.57
N VAL A 36 19.42 -0.97 31.25
CA VAL A 36 19.45 -0.49 29.87
C VAL A 36 20.76 -0.86 29.19
N PHE A 37 20.67 -1.31 27.94
CA PHE A 37 21.83 -1.57 27.08
C PHE A 37 21.55 -1.04 25.67
N THR A 38 22.59 -0.91 24.87
CA THR A 38 22.50 -0.37 23.51
C THR A 38 22.89 -1.42 22.48
N VAL A 39 22.11 -1.50 21.40
CA VAL A 39 22.44 -2.21 20.16
C VAL A 39 22.91 -1.18 19.13
N GLU A 40 24.20 -1.20 18.79
CA GLU A 40 24.80 -0.32 17.79
C GLU A 40 24.96 -1.10 16.48
N MET A 41 24.43 -0.55 15.39
CA MET A 41 24.47 -1.11 14.04
C MET A 41 25.23 -0.16 13.14
N GLU A 42 26.32 -0.63 12.55
CA GLU A 42 27.19 0.13 11.64
C GLU A 42 27.24 -0.59 10.30
N VAL A 43 26.86 0.13 9.23
CA VAL A 43 26.87 -0.39 7.85
C VAL A 43 27.83 0.48 7.02
N LEU A 44 28.75 -0.17 6.31
CA LEU A 44 29.67 0.44 5.35
C LEU A 44 29.38 -0.14 3.97
N GLY A 45 29.10 0.72 3.00
CA GLY A 45 28.83 0.36 1.62
C GLY A 45 28.48 1.59 0.78
N ASN A 46 28.26 1.38 -0.52
CA ASN A 46 28.01 2.47 -1.47
C ASN A 46 26.52 2.80 -1.66
N ALA A 47 25.63 2.07 -1.00
CA ALA A 47 24.18 2.28 -1.03
C ALA A 47 23.66 2.96 0.25
N THR A 48 22.39 3.35 0.25
CA THR A 48 21.65 3.83 1.42
C THR A 48 21.07 2.65 2.20
N TYR A 49 21.36 2.57 3.51
CA TYR A 49 20.97 1.46 4.36
C TYR A 49 20.09 1.91 5.53
N ASP A 50 18.93 1.27 5.67
CA ASP A 50 18.01 1.52 6.76
C ASP A 50 18.10 0.42 7.82
N CYS A 51 18.40 0.80 9.05
CA CYS A 51 18.40 -0.11 10.20
C CYS A 51 17.07 0.00 10.96
N CYS A 52 16.42 -1.13 11.22
CA CYS A 52 15.14 -1.20 11.91
C CYS A 52 15.18 -2.22 13.06
N CYS A 53 14.33 -1.98 14.08
CA CYS A 53 14.04 -2.92 15.15
C CYS A 53 12.54 -3.23 15.16
N PHE A 54 12.15 -4.51 15.05
CA PHE A 54 10.76 -4.95 15.12
C PHE A 54 10.46 -5.64 16.45
N GLY A 55 9.47 -5.16 17.20
CA GLY A 55 8.89 -5.85 18.36
C GLY A 55 7.80 -6.84 17.93
N VAL A 56 8.12 -8.14 17.99
CA VAL A 56 7.24 -9.21 17.52
C VAL A 56 6.62 -10.01 18.67
N ASP A 57 5.40 -10.48 18.45
CA ASP A 57 4.62 -11.31 19.37
C ASP A 57 5.04 -12.80 19.35
N ASP A 58 4.36 -13.62 20.15
CA ASP A 58 4.61 -15.07 20.26
C ASP A 58 4.25 -15.86 18.99
N LYS A 59 3.48 -15.26 18.07
CA LYS A 59 3.14 -15.81 16.75
C LYS A 59 4.13 -15.39 15.66
N GLY A 60 5.16 -14.61 16.01
CA GLY A 60 6.16 -14.11 15.07
C GLY A 60 5.65 -13.00 14.16
N LYS A 61 4.61 -12.27 14.57
CA LYS A 61 4.06 -11.10 13.88
C LYS A 61 4.34 -9.82 14.66
N LEU A 62 4.30 -8.68 13.98
CA LEU A 62 4.47 -7.37 14.58
C LEU A 62 3.39 -7.17 15.65
N SER A 63 3.79 -6.94 16.89
CA SER A 63 2.85 -6.86 18.02
C SER A 63 1.93 -5.64 17.90
N ASP A 64 2.46 -4.54 17.37
CA ASP A 64 1.82 -3.25 17.14
C ASP A 64 2.76 -2.41 16.25
N GLU A 65 2.23 -1.63 15.31
CA GLU A 65 3.01 -0.81 14.37
C GLU A 65 3.95 0.16 15.10
N LYS A 66 3.58 0.59 16.30
CA LYS A 66 4.40 1.47 17.16
C LYS A 66 5.68 0.81 17.70
N TYR A 67 5.85 -0.50 17.52
CA TYR A 67 7.05 -1.24 17.88
C TYR A 67 7.94 -1.60 16.68
N MET A 68 7.72 -0.96 15.53
CA MET A 68 8.72 -0.85 14.47
C MET A 68 9.52 0.44 14.71
N ILE A 69 10.74 0.32 15.23
CA ILE A 69 11.59 1.46 15.57
C ILE A 69 12.66 1.65 14.50
N PHE A 70 12.76 2.85 13.95
CA PHE A 70 13.69 3.25 12.87
C PHE A 70 13.80 4.79 12.82
N TYR A 71 14.49 5.36 11.82
CA TYR A 71 14.79 6.79 11.76
C TYR A 71 13.56 7.73 11.78
N ASN A 72 12.40 7.30 11.26
CA ASN A 72 11.17 8.10 11.25
C ASN A 72 10.25 7.82 12.46
N GLN A 73 10.45 6.69 13.14
CA GLN A 73 9.73 6.32 14.36
C GLN A 73 10.74 5.96 15.45
N THR A 74 11.26 6.99 16.11
CA THR A 74 12.47 6.88 16.93
C THR A 74 12.25 6.32 18.34
N THR A 75 11.00 6.13 18.78
CA THR A 75 10.70 5.69 20.15
C THR A 75 9.47 4.78 20.21
N SER A 76 9.51 3.75 21.06
CA SER A 76 8.33 2.92 21.38
C SER A 76 7.36 3.62 22.36
N PRO A 77 6.09 3.17 22.48
CA PRO A 77 5.04 3.87 23.25
C PRO A 77 5.37 4.25 24.69
N ASN A 78 6.16 3.47 25.43
CA ASN A 78 6.58 3.82 26.79
C ASN A 78 8.11 3.99 26.92
N HIS A 79 8.79 4.36 25.82
CA HIS A 79 10.24 4.61 25.76
C HIS A 79 11.11 3.40 26.16
N GLU A 80 10.60 2.18 25.96
CA GLU A 80 11.32 0.92 26.17
C GLU A 80 12.42 0.70 25.13
N ILE A 81 12.24 1.23 23.93
CA ILE A 81 13.20 1.22 22.83
C ILE A 81 13.30 2.64 22.30
N ASN A 82 14.51 3.22 22.34
CA ASN A 82 14.80 4.54 21.78
C ASN A 82 15.90 4.43 20.71
N TYR A 83 15.70 5.09 19.58
CA TYR A 83 16.62 5.11 18.45
C TYR A 83 17.33 6.46 18.34
N MET A 84 18.63 6.41 18.08
CA MET A 84 19.47 7.56 17.80
C MET A 84 20.42 7.24 16.64
N GLU A 85 20.63 8.20 15.76
CA GLU A 85 21.62 8.10 14.68
C GLU A 85 22.88 8.89 15.04
N SER A 86 24.06 8.32 14.78
CA SER A 86 25.36 8.94 15.04
C SER A 86 26.34 8.64 13.91
N GLY A 87 26.39 9.52 12.91
CA GLY A 87 27.17 9.28 11.69
C GLY A 87 26.61 8.10 10.90
N HIS A 88 27.44 7.11 10.56
CA HIS A 88 27.00 5.87 9.88
C HIS A 88 26.50 4.78 10.85
N LYS A 89 26.08 5.18 12.05
CA LYS A 89 25.69 4.25 13.13
C LYS A 89 24.26 4.49 13.58
N SER A 90 23.49 3.42 13.59
CA SER A 90 22.15 3.34 14.17
C SER A 90 22.23 2.73 15.56
N ILE A 91 21.81 3.46 16.59
CA ILE A 91 21.93 3.06 18.00
C ILE A 91 20.52 2.88 18.58
N PHE A 92 20.21 1.68 19.05
CA PHE A 92 18.96 1.36 19.75
C PHE A 92 19.24 1.17 21.25
N GLU A 93 18.72 2.03 22.09
CA GLU A 93 18.72 1.89 23.54
C GLU A 93 17.51 1.08 23.99
N ILE A 94 17.71 0.02 24.78
CA ILE A 94 16.69 -0.99 25.11
C ILE A 94 16.60 -1.22 26.62
N ASP A 95 15.37 -1.13 27.15
CA ASP A 95 14.99 -1.53 28.50
C ASP A 95 14.07 -2.77 28.46
N LEU A 96 14.65 -3.95 28.68
CA LEU A 96 13.92 -5.22 28.62
C LEU A 96 12.92 -5.41 29.78
N ILE A 97 13.03 -4.66 30.87
CA ILE A 97 12.09 -4.75 32.01
C ILE A 97 10.79 -4.03 31.70
N ARG A 98 10.88 -2.91 30.97
CA ARG A 98 9.70 -2.11 30.64
C ARG A 98 8.92 -2.65 29.43
N LEU A 99 9.52 -3.55 28.64
CA LEU A 99 8.84 -4.15 27.49
C LEU A 99 7.53 -4.85 27.90
N PRO A 100 6.40 -4.55 27.25
CA PRO A 100 5.14 -5.26 27.50
C PRO A 100 5.25 -6.77 27.25
N GLU A 101 4.53 -7.56 28.05
CA GLU A 101 4.51 -9.04 27.93
C GLU A 101 4.07 -9.55 26.54
N LYS A 102 3.35 -8.72 25.76
CA LYS A 102 2.95 -9.03 24.38
C LYS A 102 4.11 -9.07 23.38
N ILE A 103 5.30 -8.58 23.74
CA ILE A 103 6.50 -8.61 22.90
C ILE A 103 7.35 -9.80 23.31
N ALA A 104 7.29 -10.86 22.52
CA ALA A 104 8.06 -12.08 22.77
C ALA A 104 9.52 -11.96 22.28
N LYS A 105 9.78 -11.08 21.29
CA LYS A 105 11.08 -10.96 20.63
C LYS A 105 11.27 -9.60 19.96
N LEU A 106 12.52 -9.14 19.91
CA LEU A 106 13.00 -8.00 19.13
C LEU A 106 13.85 -8.51 17.96
N VAL A 107 13.63 -7.98 16.76
CA VAL A 107 14.34 -8.38 15.54
C VAL A 107 15.05 -7.18 14.94
N PHE A 108 16.37 -7.26 14.78
CA PHE A 108 17.20 -6.20 14.20
C PHE A 108 17.51 -6.51 12.74
N THR A 109 17.17 -5.58 11.87
CA THR A 109 17.30 -5.74 10.42
C THR A 109 18.00 -4.58 9.77
N VAL A 110 18.64 -4.84 8.64
CA VAL A 110 19.16 -3.82 7.72
C VAL A 110 18.52 -4.04 6.37
N SER A 111 18.04 -2.99 5.71
CA SER A 111 17.54 -3.03 4.34
C SER A 111 18.24 -1.98 3.49
N ILE A 112 18.32 -2.20 2.19
CA ILE A 112 18.78 -1.18 1.24
C ILE A 112 17.56 -0.44 0.69
N ASP A 113 17.63 0.89 0.67
CA ASP A 113 16.68 1.74 -0.03
C ASP A 113 17.16 1.94 -1.48
N GLY A 114 16.58 1.18 -2.41
CA GLY A 114 16.95 1.22 -3.83
C GLY A 114 16.87 -0.11 -4.61
N ASN A 115 17.52 -0.13 -5.78
CA ASN A 115 17.54 -1.28 -6.68
C ASN A 115 18.76 -2.20 -6.51
N GLU A 116 19.69 -1.81 -5.64
CA GLU A 116 20.92 -2.48 -5.29
C GLU A 116 20.67 -3.76 -4.45
N THR A 117 21.73 -4.53 -4.17
CA THR A 117 21.66 -5.75 -3.34
C THR A 117 22.68 -5.72 -2.20
N MET A 118 22.47 -6.57 -1.19
CA MET A 118 23.36 -6.72 -0.03
C MET A 118 24.76 -7.23 -0.39
N ALA A 119 25.00 -7.63 -1.64
CA ALA A 119 26.36 -7.87 -2.15
C ALA A 119 27.18 -6.58 -2.29
N GLU A 120 26.54 -5.40 -2.32
CA GLU A 120 27.22 -4.10 -2.38
C GLU A 120 27.64 -3.56 -1.00
N MET A 121 27.19 -4.21 0.07
CA MET A 121 27.58 -3.90 1.45
C MET A 121 29.01 -4.40 1.72
N GLU A 122 29.95 -3.48 1.92
CA GLU A 122 31.34 -3.84 2.23
C GLU A 122 31.45 -4.53 3.59
N ARG A 123 30.79 -3.97 4.61
CA ARG A 123 30.81 -4.48 5.98
C ARG A 123 29.56 -4.08 6.74
N PHE A 124 29.02 -5.00 7.53
CA PHE A 124 28.05 -4.72 8.56
C PHE A 124 28.53 -5.24 9.91
N CYS A 125 28.36 -4.43 10.94
CA CYS A 125 28.70 -4.77 12.31
C CYS A 125 27.57 -4.38 13.26
N LEU A 126 27.08 -5.35 14.03
CA LEU A 126 26.16 -5.13 15.14
C LEU A 126 26.87 -5.40 16.46
N LYS A 127 26.70 -4.51 17.44
CA LYS A 127 27.37 -4.57 18.74
C LYS A 127 26.36 -4.38 19.87
N LEU A 128 26.41 -5.23 20.89
CA LEU A 128 25.70 -4.98 22.15
C LEU A 128 26.66 -4.41 23.19
N LYS A 129 26.28 -3.26 23.75
CA LYS A 129 27.06 -2.54 24.76
C LYS A 129 26.21 -2.23 25.98
N GLN A 130 26.80 -2.26 27.17
CA GLN A 130 26.20 -1.73 28.39
C GLN A 130 27.23 -0.88 29.12
N ASN A 131 26.87 0.32 29.58
CA ASN A 131 27.81 1.30 30.16
C ASN A 131 29.02 1.60 29.26
N ASN A 132 28.81 1.67 27.95
CA ASN A 132 29.84 1.89 26.92
C ASN A 132 30.91 0.79 26.80
N ILE A 133 30.71 -0.36 27.45
CA ILE A 133 31.54 -1.57 27.31
C ILE A 133 30.89 -2.49 26.29
N GLU A 134 31.65 -2.94 25.29
CA GLU A 134 31.21 -3.89 24.27
C GLU A 134 31.31 -5.32 24.77
N TYR A 135 30.23 -6.08 24.64
CA TYR A 135 30.16 -7.47 25.12
C TYR A 135 29.97 -8.47 23.99
N ILE A 136 29.18 -8.12 22.96
CA ILE A 136 28.86 -8.99 21.84
C ILE A 136 29.06 -8.22 20.53
N SER A 137 29.69 -8.86 19.54
CA SER A 137 29.82 -8.34 18.18
C SER A 137 29.40 -9.39 17.15
N ILE A 138 28.57 -8.99 16.19
CA ILE A 138 28.15 -9.79 15.03
C ILE A 138 28.63 -9.05 13.78
N GLN A 139 29.31 -9.76 12.88
CA GLN A 139 29.88 -9.16 11.67
C GLN A 139 29.46 -9.94 10.44
N ASN A 140 29.08 -9.22 9.39
CA ASN A 140 28.82 -9.75 8.07
C ASN A 140 29.53 -8.92 6.99
N THR A 141 29.83 -9.55 5.87
CA THR A 141 30.55 -8.96 4.74
C THR A 141 29.83 -9.28 3.42
N LYS A 142 30.23 -8.63 2.33
CA LYS A 142 29.65 -8.87 0.99
C LYS A 142 29.63 -10.33 0.53
N THR A 143 30.50 -11.21 1.04
CA THR A 143 30.52 -12.63 0.64
C THR A 143 29.42 -13.45 1.31
N ASP A 144 28.76 -12.91 2.34
CA ASP A 144 27.71 -13.60 3.06
C ASP A 144 26.34 -13.51 2.37
N PHE A 145 26.20 -12.63 1.38
CA PHE A 145 24.94 -12.33 0.68
C PHE A 145 25.16 -12.15 -0.83
N ALA A 146 24.14 -12.41 -1.63
CA ALA A 146 24.18 -12.29 -3.09
C ALA A 146 23.08 -11.35 -3.62
N LYS A 147 21.86 -11.86 -3.77
CA LYS A 147 20.75 -11.13 -4.40
C LYS A 147 19.80 -10.49 -3.39
N GLU A 148 20.04 -10.72 -2.10
CA GLU A 148 19.16 -10.27 -1.04
C GLU A 148 19.17 -8.75 -0.91
N LYS A 149 18.03 -8.16 -0.55
CA LYS A 149 17.84 -6.70 -0.39
C LYS A 149 17.72 -6.25 1.07
N ALA A 150 17.63 -7.21 1.99
CA ALA A 150 17.61 -6.98 3.42
C ALA A 150 18.32 -8.11 4.18
N ILE A 151 18.70 -7.85 5.43
CA ILE A 151 19.37 -8.78 6.35
C ILE A 151 18.60 -8.78 7.66
N ILE A 152 18.24 -9.96 8.16
CA ILE A 152 17.87 -10.17 9.56
C ILE A 152 19.15 -10.52 10.30
N SER A 153 19.69 -9.56 11.06
CA SER A 153 20.98 -9.71 11.73
C SER A 153 20.85 -10.52 13.01
N THR A 154 20.02 -10.05 13.92
CA THR A 154 20.01 -10.51 15.32
C THR A 154 18.61 -10.52 15.87
N GLU A 155 18.33 -11.48 16.73
CA GLU A 155 17.08 -11.58 17.46
C GLU A 155 17.34 -11.64 18.95
N ILE A 156 16.65 -10.80 19.72
CA ILE A 156 16.64 -10.84 21.18
C ILE A 156 15.27 -11.34 21.61
N TYR A 157 15.18 -12.50 22.25
CA TYR A 157 13.90 -13.17 22.49
C TYR A 157 13.81 -13.78 23.89
N GLN A 158 12.58 -13.91 24.37
CA GLN A 158 12.31 -14.43 25.70
C GLN A 158 12.07 -15.95 25.64
N LYS A 159 12.94 -16.75 26.28
CA LYS A 159 12.76 -18.21 26.45
C LYS A 159 13.51 -18.70 27.70
N ASN A 160 12.80 -18.73 28.83
CA ASN A 160 13.36 -18.97 30.17
C ASN A 160 14.48 -17.97 30.52
N GLY A 161 14.17 -16.67 30.38
CA GLY A 161 15.11 -15.54 30.39
C GLY A 161 15.35 -14.97 29.00
N TRP A 162 15.97 -13.79 28.91
CA TRP A 162 16.29 -13.15 27.64
C TRP A 162 17.52 -13.79 26.98
N ARG A 163 17.40 -14.05 25.68
CA ARG A 163 18.43 -14.70 24.87
C ARG A 163 18.68 -13.90 23.61
N ILE A 164 19.88 -14.02 23.07
CA ILE A 164 20.29 -13.44 21.80
C ILE A 164 20.60 -14.56 20.80
N ALA A 165 20.19 -14.37 19.55
CA ALA A 165 20.53 -15.23 18.41
C ALA A 165 21.15 -14.40 17.29
N ALA A 166 22.32 -14.82 16.80
CA ALA A 166 22.90 -14.30 15.56
C ALA A 166 22.27 -15.02 14.38
N VAL A 167 21.37 -14.34 13.66
CA VAL A 167 20.61 -14.93 12.55
C VAL A 167 21.35 -14.77 11.23
N SER A 168 21.89 -13.58 10.96
CA SER A 168 22.63 -13.23 9.74
C SER A 168 22.05 -13.88 8.48
N SER A 169 20.74 -13.73 8.27
CA SER A 169 20.01 -14.29 7.13
C SER A 169 19.65 -13.18 6.17
N GLY A 170 19.94 -13.38 4.89
CA GLY A 170 19.48 -12.49 3.83
C GLY A 170 17.99 -12.67 3.54
N PHE A 171 17.36 -11.62 3.00
CA PHE A 171 15.95 -11.55 2.66
C PHE A 171 15.77 -10.79 1.34
N ASN A 172 15.11 -11.42 0.35
CA ASN A 172 15.10 -10.92 -1.05
C ASN A 172 14.22 -9.70 -1.30
N GLY A 173 13.29 -9.35 -0.41
CA GLY A 173 12.22 -8.37 -0.71
C GLY A 173 12.39 -6.95 -0.17
N GLY A 174 13.54 -6.58 0.39
CA GLY A 174 13.75 -5.22 0.95
C GLY A 174 12.89 -4.94 2.20
N LEU A 175 12.77 -3.66 2.59
CA LEU A 175 12.05 -3.26 3.80
C LEU A 175 10.54 -3.53 3.72
N SER A 176 9.91 -3.21 2.59
CA SER A 176 8.46 -3.40 2.39
C SER A 176 8.04 -4.87 2.52
N SER A 177 8.86 -5.79 2.01
CA SER A 177 8.60 -7.22 2.16
C SER A 177 8.93 -7.74 3.57
N LEU A 178 9.92 -7.15 4.28
CA LEU A 178 10.16 -7.44 5.70
C LEU A 178 8.97 -6.99 6.55
N LEU A 179 8.43 -5.81 6.28
CA LEU A 179 7.25 -5.28 6.95
C LEU A 179 6.04 -6.20 6.73
N THR A 180 5.82 -6.64 5.48
CA THR A 180 4.77 -7.61 5.14
C THR A 180 4.99 -8.98 5.80
N TYR A 181 6.25 -9.44 5.87
CA TYR A 181 6.61 -10.71 6.51
C TYR A 181 6.23 -10.72 7.99
N PHE A 182 6.49 -9.63 8.71
CA PHE A 182 6.05 -9.45 10.09
C PHE A 182 4.59 -8.99 10.22
N GLY A 183 3.92 -8.61 9.12
CA GLY A 183 2.48 -8.29 9.10
C GLY A 183 2.12 -6.81 9.36
N GLY A 184 3.07 -5.89 9.20
CA GLY A 184 2.82 -4.44 9.19
C GLY A 184 2.41 -3.92 7.80
N VAL A 185 1.92 -2.68 7.74
CA VAL A 185 1.51 -1.99 6.52
C VAL A 185 2.30 -0.69 6.39
N GLU A 186 2.76 -0.36 5.18
CA GLU A 186 3.51 0.87 4.90
C GLU A 186 2.54 2.06 4.80
N GLU A 187 2.68 3.06 5.68
CA GLU A 187 1.96 4.34 5.53
C GLU A 187 2.64 5.21 4.47
N LYS A 188 1.87 5.66 3.47
CA LYS A 188 2.37 6.65 2.51
C LYS A 188 2.52 8.00 3.21
N GLU A 189 3.75 8.51 3.30
CA GLU A 189 4.02 9.83 3.88
C GLU A 189 3.17 10.93 3.23
N ARG A 190 2.48 11.69 4.07
CA ARG A 190 1.84 12.94 3.73
C ARG A 190 2.93 14.02 3.78
N ALA A 191 3.46 14.41 2.63
CA ALA A 191 4.51 15.41 2.55
C ALA A 191 4.14 16.69 3.34
N GLU A 192 4.88 16.98 4.41
CA GLU A 192 4.91 18.29 5.03
C GLU A 192 5.55 19.29 4.05
N VAL A 193 5.00 20.50 4.02
CA VAL A 193 5.43 21.59 3.14
C VAL A 193 6.43 22.48 3.90
N PRO A 194 7.71 22.55 3.52
CA PRO A 194 8.59 23.63 3.94
C PRO A 194 8.48 24.83 2.98
N PRO A 195 8.82 26.05 3.45
CA PRO A 195 8.45 27.29 2.80
C PRO A 195 9.29 27.59 1.55
N GLU A 196 8.64 28.25 0.60
CA GLU A 196 9.15 28.75 -0.68
C GLU A 196 10.56 29.34 -0.62
N LYS A 197 11.43 28.86 -1.50
CA LYS A 197 12.45 29.68 -2.17
C LYS A 197 12.38 29.44 -3.67
N GLU A 198 12.08 30.50 -4.39
CA GLU A 198 12.14 30.58 -5.84
C GLU A 198 13.53 30.18 -6.35
N THR A 199 13.62 29.14 -7.19
CA THR A 199 14.66 29.09 -8.23
C THR A 199 14.23 28.24 -9.42
N LYS A 200 14.49 28.79 -10.60
CA LYS A 200 14.14 28.29 -11.94
C LYS A 200 14.86 26.98 -12.25
N GLU A 201 14.21 25.83 -12.06
CA GLU A 201 14.70 24.56 -12.66
C GLU A 201 13.61 23.49 -12.93
N ARG A 202 12.33 23.84 -12.80
CA ARG A 202 11.18 22.93 -13.05
C ARG A 202 10.74 22.80 -14.53
N GLN A 203 11.63 23.02 -15.50
CA GLN A 203 11.32 22.82 -16.94
C GLN A 203 12.00 21.60 -17.59
N LYS A 204 12.68 20.71 -16.83
CA LYS A 204 13.37 19.54 -17.44
C LYS A 204 13.06 18.14 -16.89
N GLN A 205 12.13 17.97 -15.95
CA GLN A 205 11.81 16.62 -15.41
C GLN A 205 10.36 16.14 -15.54
N ASN A 206 9.49 16.86 -16.25
CA ASN A 206 8.18 16.30 -16.67
C ASN A 206 8.26 15.50 -17.99
N ALA A 207 9.45 15.06 -18.40
CA ALA A 207 9.67 14.37 -19.67
C ALA A 207 9.68 12.82 -19.57
N SER A 208 9.33 12.19 -18.44
CA SER A 208 9.35 10.72 -18.33
C SER A 208 8.12 10.05 -17.73
N PHE A 209 6.96 10.70 -17.73
CA PHE A 209 5.71 9.95 -17.86
C PHE A 209 5.33 9.97 -19.34
N LYS A 210 5.71 8.89 -20.03
CA LYS A 210 5.06 8.54 -21.30
C LYS A 210 3.60 8.28 -20.98
N THR A 211 2.76 9.31 -21.08
CA THR A 211 1.41 9.12 -21.57
C THR A 211 1.58 8.40 -22.90
N SER A 212 1.22 7.12 -22.94
CA SER A 212 0.88 6.50 -24.21
C SER A 212 -0.09 7.44 -24.89
N MET A 213 0.32 8.01 -26.04
CA MET A 213 -0.60 8.60 -27.00
C MET A 213 -1.82 7.68 -27.09
N PRO A 214 -3.05 8.21 -27.20
CA PRO A 214 -4.12 7.41 -27.77
C PRO A 214 -3.57 6.90 -29.11
N GLN A 215 -3.33 5.60 -29.20
CA GLN A 215 -3.27 4.97 -30.51
C GLN A 215 -4.51 5.43 -31.25
N GLU A 216 -4.37 5.81 -32.52
CA GLU A 216 -5.47 6.16 -33.41
C GLU A 216 -6.71 5.33 -33.02
N ILE A 217 -7.66 5.99 -32.37
CA ILE A 217 -9.01 5.45 -32.31
C ILE A 217 -9.47 5.55 -33.75
N LYS A 218 -9.21 4.50 -34.52
CA LYS A 218 -10.07 4.20 -35.66
C LYS A 218 -11.45 4.10 -35.06
N LEU A 219 -12.30 5.08 -35.39
CA LEU A 219 -13.74 4.97 -35.22
C LEU A 219 -14.12 3.53 -35.60
N PRO A 220 -14.66 2.72 -34.66
CA PRO A 220 -15.18 1.43 -35.02
C PRO A 220 -16.22 1.66 -36.12
N ALA A 221 -16.00 1.03 -37.28
CA ALA A 221 -16.93 1.09 -38.38
C ALA A 221 -18.24 0.43 -37.91
N GLY A 222 -19.20 1.27 -37.53
CA GLY A 222 -20.52 0.84 -37.10
C GLY A 222 -20.96 1.35 -35.73
N GLU A 223 -20.93 2.66 -35.49
CA GLU A 223 -21.77 3.29 -34.45
C GLU A 223 -22.05 4.77 -34.80
N GLU A 224 -22.80 4.97 -35.88
CA GLU A 224 -23.31 6.26 -36.36
C GLU A 224 -24.51 6.78 -35.54
N LYS A 225 -24.54 6.51 -34.22
CA LYS A 225 -25.70 6.83 -33.36
C LYS A 225 -25.31 7.48 -32.02
N ALA A 226 -24.66 8.65 -32.09
CA ALA A 226 -24.73 9.65 -31.02
C ALA A 226 -24.29 11.06 -31.49
N LEU A 227 -24.54 11.44 -32.75
CA LEU A 227 -24.51 12.85 -33.11
C LEU A 227 -25.79 13.49 -32.56
N GLY A 228 -25.64 14.36 -31.55
CA GLY A 228 -26.73 15.21 -31.09
C GLY A 228 -27.36 15.94 -32.28
N LYS A 229 -28.68 16.14 -32.26
CA LYS A 229 -29.34 16.97 -33.28
C LYS A 229 -28.72 18.36 -33.22
N VAL A 230 -28.48 18.97 -34.39
CA VAL A 230 -28.16 20.41 -34.45
C VAL A 230 -29.37 21.16 -33.92
N ASN A 231 -29.19 21.87 -32.81
CA ASN A 231 -30.30 22.50 -32.09
C ASN A 231 -30.51 23.96 -32.50
N SER A 232 -29.45 24.66 -32.92
CA SER A 232 -29.56 26.00 -33.49
C SER A 232 -28.38 26.34 -34.40
N GLN A 233 -28.66 27.15 -35.42
CA GLN A 233 -27.66 27.77 -36.29
C GLN A 233 -28.01 29.24 -36.48
N GLU A 234 -27.07 30.12 -36.17
CA GLU A 234 -27.22 31.57 -36.22
C GLU A 234 -26.08 32.15 -37.07
N VAL A 235 -26.35 33.24 -37.78
CA VAL A 235 -25.36 33.90 -38.65
C VAL A 235 -25.38 35.40 -38.40
N PHE A 236 -24.21 35.96 -38.13
CA PHE A 236 -24.00 37.39 -37.86
C PHE A 236 -23.21 38.02 -39.01
N ASN A 237 -23.61 39.24 -39.41
CA ASN A 237 -22.90 40.09 -40.39
C ASN A 237 -22.59 39.42 -41.75
N SER A 238 -23.48 38.58 -42.28
CA SER A 238 -23.18 37.87 -43.53
C SER A 238 -22.94 38.81 -44.72
N LYS A 239 -21.75 38.71 -45.33
CA LYS A 239 -21.34 39.52 -46.48
C LYS A 239 -20.55 38.64 -47.47
N ASN A 240 -21.25 38.22 -48.54
CA ASN A 240 -20.76 37.47 -49.71
C ASN A 240 -20.34 36.01 -49.47
N ALA A 241 -20.85 35.11 -50.32
CA ALA A 241 -20.76 33.64 -50.21
C ALA A 241 -19.40 33.02 -50.65
N ASP A 242 -18.40 33.83 -50.97
CA ASP A 242 -17.16 33.37 -51.63
C ASP A 242 -15.95 33.22 -50.69
N ASN A 243 -16.06 33.58 -49.40
CA ASN A 243 -14.96 33.41 -48.45
C ASN A 243 -15.13 32.11 -47.64
N LYS A 244 -14.09 31.28 -47.59
CA LYS A 244 -14.12 30.01 -46.84
C LYS A 244 -13.82 30.34 -45.36
N PRO A 245 -14.80 30.22 -44.44
CA PRO A 245 -14.58 30.62 -43.05
C PRO A 245 -13.58 29.70 -42.36
N THR A 246 -12.78 30.26 -41.45
CA THR A 246 -11.97 29.50 -40.50
C THR A 246 -12.90 28.67 -39.61
N ARG A 247 -12.68 27.35 -39.54
CA ARG A 247 -13.53 26.44 -38.76
C ARG A 247 -13.02 26.29 -37.34
N ILE A 248 -13.85 26.62 -36.36
CA ILE A 248 -13.56 26.51 -34.93
C ILE A 248 -14.46 25.45 -34.33
N GLY A 249 -13.89 24.33 -33.89
CA GLY A 249 -14.61 23.35 -33.06
C GLY A 249 -14.38 23.68 -31.60
N PHE A 250 -15.43 23.91 -30.83
CA PHE A 250 -15.36 24.30 -29.42
C PHE A 250 -16.24 23.39 -28.56
N LYS A 251 -15.59 22.47 -27.83
CA LYS A 251 -16.24 21.62 -26.82
C LYS A 251 -15.94 22.16 -25.43
N TYR A 252 -16.95 22.30 -24.57
CA TYR A 252 -16.76 22.73 -23.18
C TYR A 252 -17.55 21.87 -22.19
N ASN A 253 -16.84 21.21 -21.27
CA ASN A 253 -17.40 20.41 -20.20
C ASN A 253 -17.39 21.18 -18.86
N PRO A 254 -18.54 21.66 -18.35
CA PRO A 254 -18.60 22.41 -17.10
C PRO A 254 -18.47 21.53 -15.84
N TYR A 255 -18.61 20.20 -15.94
CA TYR A 255 -18.47 19.28 -14.80
C TYR A 255 -17.02 19.05 -14.42
N VAL A 256 -16.14 18.89 -15.42
CA VAL A 256 -14.69 18.79 -15.18
C VAL A 256 -13.98 20.14 -15.28
N VAL A 257 -14.63 21.15 -15.86
CA VAL A 257 -14.07 22.48 -16.18
C VAL A 257 -12.94 22.34 -17.20
N GLU A 258 -13.29 21.82 -18.37
CA GLU A 258 -12.34 21.59 -19.46
C GLU A 258 -12.91 22.05 -20.80
N SER A 259 -12.10 22.80 -21.55
CA SER A 259 -12.40 23.27 -22.90
C SER A 259 -11.45 22.62 -23.91
N PHE A 260 -12.00 22.13 -25.01
CA PHE A 260 -11.26 21.62 -26.15
C PHE A 260 -11.59 22.46 -27.37
N ILE A 261 -10.58 23.13 -27.92
CA ILE A 261 -10.71 24.00 -29.09
C ILE A 261 -9.87 23.46 -30.23
N THR A 262 -10.44 23.45 -31.43
CA THR A 262 -9.77 23.11 -32.68
C THR A 262 -9.91 24.24 -33.68
N ILE A 263 -8.85 24.49 -34.45
CA ILE A 263 -8.83 25.45 -35.56
C ILE A 263 -8.53 24.66 -36.83
N ASP A 264 -9.45 24.71 -37.81
CA ASP A 264 -9.41 23.93 -39.04
C ASP A 264 -9.14 22.43 -38.83
N GLY A 265 -9.74 21.87 -37.77
CA GLY A 265 -9.63 20.46 -37.41
C GLY A 265 -8.33 20.08 -36.67
N LYS A 266 -7.44 21.03 -36.38
CA LYS A 266 -6.24 20.81 -35.55
C LYS A 266 -6.48 21.29 -34.13
N ALA A 267 -6.12 20.47 -33.14
CA ALA A 267 -6.18 20.87 -31.74
C ALA A 267 -5.24 22.05 -31.46
N VAL A 268 -5.69 22.99 -30.64
CA VAL A 268 -4.85 24.09 -30.16
C VAL A 268 -3.81 23.51 -29.19
N GLU A 269 -2.52 23.74 -29.44
CA GLU A 269 -1.39 23.25 -28.65
C GLU A 269 -0.59 24.41 -28.02
N PRO A 270 0.16 24.18 -26.92
CA PRO A 270 0.98 25.21 -26.29
C PRO A 270 2.20 25.59 -27.14
N PRO A 271 2.64 26.86 -27.14
CA PRO A 271 2.09 27.98 -26.36
C PRO A 271 0.92 28.68 -27.09
N ASN A 272 -0.26 28.72 -26.46
CA ASN A 272 -1.42 29.42 -27.00
C ASN A 272 -2.34 29.90 -25.86
N LYS A 273 -2.81 31.15 -25.93
CA LYS A 273 -3.70 31.74 -24.90
C LYS A 273 -4.97 30.91 -24.66
N LEU A 274 -5.59 30.36 -25.71
CA LEU A 274 -6.76 29.49 -25.59
C LEU A 274 -6.41 28.15 -24.95
N TYR A 275 -5.19 27.64 -25.15
CA TYR A 275 -4.71 26.43 -24.48
C TYR A 275 -4.48 26.68 -22.98
N ASP A 276 -3.94 27.83 -22.61
CA ASP A 276 -3.69 28.19 -21.21
C ASP A 276 -5.00 28.34 -20.41
N LEU A 277 -6.08 28.78 -21.08
CA LEU A 277 -7.42 28.95 -20.50
C LEU A 277 -8.26 27.65 -20.47
N ARG A 278 -7.75 26.53 -20.99
CA ARG A 278 -8.55 25.30 -21.19
C ARG A 278 -9.12 24.69 -19.91
N ASN A 279 -8.49 24.94 -18.76
CA ASN A 279 -8.92 24.43 -17.45
C ASN A 279 -9.64 25.51 -16.61
N GLU A 280 -9.95 26.65 -17.22
CA GLU A 280 -10.73 27.72 -16.61
C GLU A 280 -12.19 27.62 -17.05
N ARG A 281 -13.11 28.00 -16.17
CA ARG A 281 -14.53 28.07 -16.53
C ARG A 281 -14.70 29.02 -17.70
N ILE A 282 -15.48 28.61 -18.70
CA ILE A 282 -15.70 29.38 -19.92
C ILE A 282 -16.13 30.81 -19.60
N GLN A 283 -17.00 31.00 -18.60
CA GLN A 283 -17.47 32.32 -18.17
C GLN A 283 -16.36 33.27 -17.72
N VAL A 284 -15.20 32.78 -17.29
CA VAL A 284 -14.07 33.65 -16.88
C VAL A 284 -13.47 34.38 -18.07
N TRP A 285 -13.48 33.76 -19.26
CA TRP A 285 -12.68 34.22 -20.39
C TRP A 285 -13.44 34.30 -21.72
N ILE A 286 -14.73 33.92 -21.77
CA ILE A 286 -15.54 33.91 -22.99
C ILE A 286 -15.57 35.26 -23.71
N GLU A 287 -15.57 36.37 -22.96
CA GLU A 287 -15.49 37.75 -23.47
C GLU A 287 -14.23 37.99 -24.33
N GLN A 288 -13.16 37.23 -24.08
CA GLN A 288 -11.89 37.33 -24.82
C GLN A 288 -11.81 36.37 -26.01
N LEU A 289 -12.78 35.46 -26.19
CA LEU A 289 -12.74 34.43 -27.24
C LEU A 289 -12.61 35.05 -28.63
N MET A 290 -13.51 35.96 -29.00
CA MET A 290 -13.49 36.57 -30.33
C MET A 290 -12.25 37.44 -30.58
N PRO A 291 -11.83 38.34 -29.67
CA PRO A 291 -10.56 39.05 -29.80
C PRO A 291 -9.36 38.11 -30.02
N ILE A 292 -9.29 37.00 -29.26
CA ILE A 292 -8.20 36.03 -29.37
C ILE A 292 -8.26 35.29 -30.72
N LEU A 293 -9.44 34.87 -31.18
CA LEU A 293 -9.60 34.17 -32.48
C LEU A 293 -9.23 35.07 -33.66
N VAL A 294 -9.63 36.35 -33.62
CA VAL A 294 -9.29 37.32 -34.67
C VAL A 294 -7.78 37.58 -34.71
N ASP A 295 -7.14 37.76 -33.55
CA ASP A 295 -5.69 37.96 -33.44
C ASP A 295 -4.90 36.71 -33.88
N LEU A 296 -5.34 35.51 -33.47
CA LEU A 296 -4.67 34.25 -33.78
C LEU A 296 -4.81 33.83 -35.25
N CYS A 297 -6.02 33.94 -35.81
CA CYS A 297 -6.30 33.47 -37.16
C CYS A 297 -6.07 34.55 -38.23
N ASN A 298 -6.02 35.83 -37.83
CA ASN A 298 -5.96 36.99 -38.73
C ASN A 298 -7.00 36.90 -39.86
N ASP A 299 -8.20 36.45 -39.49
CA ASP A 299 -9.34 36.23 -40.39
C ASP A 299 -10.55 37.04 -39.89
N SER A 300 -11.48 37.31 -40.79
CA SER A 300 -12.72 38.05 -40.54
C SER A 300 -13.97 37.20 -40.72
N SER A 301 -13.85 35.92 -41.10
CA SER A 301 -14.99 35.00 -41.24
C SER A 301 -14.76 33.70 -40.46
N PHE A 302 -15.64 33.43 -39.50
CA PHE A 302 -15.53 32.28 -38.58
C PHE A 302 -16.77 31.39 -38.63
N TYR A 303 -16.54 30.08 -38.59
CA TYR A 303 -17.58 29.08 -38.41
C TYR A 303 -17.31 28.32 -37.11
N ILE A 304 -18.13 28.60 -36.09
CA ILE A 304 -17.94 28.08 -34.72
C ILE A 304 -18.97 26.98 -34.45
N GLU A 305 -18.51 25.75 -34.26
CA GLU A 305 -19.31 24.63 -33.78
C GLU A 305 -19.11 24.49 -32.27
N PHE A 306 -20.15 24.80 -31.49
CA PHE A 306 -20.14 24.67 -30.04
C PHE A 306 -20.84 23.38 -29.58
N TYR A 307 -20.16 22.63 -28.71
CA TYR A 307 -20.70 21.45 -28.04
C TYR A 307 -20.58 21.59 -26.52
N GLY A 308 -21.73 21.64 -25.84
CA GLY A 308 -21.80 21.89 -24.40
C GLY A 308 -23.23 22.04 -23.90
N LEU A 309 -23.40 22.58 -22.69
CA LEU A 309 -24.74 22.85 -22.16
C LEU A 309 -25.36 24.08 -22.81
N ARG A 310 -26.71 24.13 -22.82
CA ARG A 310 -27.46 25.27 -23.38
C ARG A 310 -27.11 26.61 -22.73
N LEU A 311 -26.93 26.62 -21.41
CA LEU A 311 -26.62 27.85 -20.67
C LEU A 311 -25.23 28.42 -21.04
N ASP A 312 -24.25 27.54 -21.28
CA ASP A 312 -22.92 27.96 -21.74
C ASP A 312 -22.96 28.46 -23.19
N TYR A 313 -23.80 27.83 -24.04
CA TYR A 313 -24.05 28.31 -25.40
C TYR A 313 -24.71 29.69 -25.41
N ASP A 314 -25.70 29.92 -24.55
CA ASP A 314 -26.37 31.21 -24.46
C ASP A 314 -25.37 32.31 -24.07
N ASP A 315 -24.42 32.02 -23.17
CA ASP A 315 -23.31 32.92 -22.82
C ASP A 315 -22.41 33.22 -24.03
N LEU A 316 -22.09 32.19 -24.82
CA LEU A 316 -21.29 32.32 -26.04
C LEU A 316 -22.01 33.15 -27.11
N TYR A 317 -23.29 32.87 -27.32
CA TYR A 317 -24.14 33.54 -28.29
C TYR A 317 -24.21 35.05 -28.02
N GLU A 318 -24.48 35.46 -26.78
CA GLU A 318 -24.55 36.89 -26.43
C GLU A 318 -23.19 37.56 -26.60
N THR A 319 -22.09 36.91 -26.18
CA THR A 319 -20.73 37.45 -26.34
C THR A 319 -20.36 37.65 -27.82
N VAL A 320 -20.64 36.66 -28.67
CA VAL A 320 -20.38 36.73 -30.12
C VAL A 320 -21.25 37.80 -30.77
N LYS A 321 -22.52 37.88 -30.38
CA LYS A 321 -23.47 38.86 -30.90
C LYS A 321 -23.05 40.30 -30.56
N GLU A 322 -22.67 40.57 -29.32
CA GLU A 322 -22.16 41.89 -28.89
C GLU A 322 -20.90 42.27 -29.67
N TYR A 323 -19.94 41.34 -29.78
CA TYR A 323 -18.71 41.58 -30.52
C TYR A 323 -18.95 41.86 -32.02
N CYS A 324 -19.83 41.08 -32.67
CA CYS A 324 -20.22 41.29 -34.06
C CYS A 324 -20.99 42.60 -34.28
N PHE A 325 -21.78 43.04 -33.29
CA PHE A 325 -22.48 44.32 -33.34
C PHE A 325 -21.50 45.50 -33.34
N GLU A 326 -20.45 45.44 -32.51
CA GLU A 326 -19.37 46.44 -32.49
C GLU A 326 -18.46 46.35 -33.72
N HIS A 327 -18.29 45.17 -34.31
CA HIS A 327 -17.37 44.89 -35.42
C HIS A 327 -18.10 44.38 -36.67
N SER A 328 -18.77 45.28 -37.38
CA SER A 328 -19.59 44.97 -38.58
C SER A 328 -18.84 44.34 -39.78
N ASN A 329 -17.51 44.24 -39.71
CA ASN A 329 -16.63 43.60 -40.69
C ASN A 329 -16.32 42.13 -40.38
N ILE A 330 -16.74 41.63 -39.22
CA ILE A 330 -16.49 40.24 -38.78
C ILE A 330 -17.77 39.44 -38.97
N GLU A 331 -17.69 38.36 -39.75
CA GLU A 331 -18.76 37.41 -40.01
C GLU A 331 -18.59 36.17 -39.12
N VAL A 332 -19.66 35.75 -38.45
CA VAL A 332 -19.64 34.55 -37.62
C VAL A 332 -20.88 33.72 -37.89
N SER A 333 -20.70 32.45 -38.23
CA SER A 333 -21.75 31.44 -38.17
C SER A 333 -21.53 30.57 -36.94
N LEU A 334 -22.53 30.52 -36.08
CA LEU A 334 -22.48 29.81 -34.81
C LEU A 334 -23.48 28.65 -34.85
N VAL A 335 -22.99 27.44 -34.58
CA VAL A 335 -23.78 26.20 -34.56
C VAL A 335 -23.72 25.59 -33.18
N PHE A 336 -24.87 25.15 -32.68
CA PHE A 336 -24.99 24.53 -31.36
C PHE A 336 -25.44 23.08 -31.45
N THR A 337 -24.67 22.22 -30.77
CA THR A 337 -25.07 20.86 -30.46
C THR A 337 -25.15 20.71 -28.94
N GLU A 338 -26.33 20.39 -28.42
CA GLU A 338 -26.59 20.33 -26.98
C GLU A 338 -26.11 19.01 -26.37
N ALA A 339 -25.37 19.11 -25.27
CA ALA A 339 -25.03 17.98 -24.41
C ALA A 339 -26.14 17.70 -23.38
N ARG A 340 -26.15 16.51 -22.78
CA ARG A 340 -27.15 16.14 -21.75
C ARG A 340 -27.08 17.05 -20.52
N GLY A 341 -28.24 17.53 -20.07
CA GLY A 341 -28.41 18.46 -18.94
C GLY A 341 -28.09 17.88 -17.56
N SER A 342 -28.09 18.75 -16.54
CA SER A 342 -27.66 18.40 -15.17
C SER A 342 -28.70 17.63 -14.35
N GLU A 343 -30.00 17.87 -14.55
CA GLU A 343 -31.09 17.16 -13.85
C GLU A 343 -31.09 15.65 -14.19
N ASP A 344 -30.97 15.33 -15.48
CA ASP A 344 -30.89 13.95 -15.97
C ASP A 344 -29.70 13.20 -15.35
N ARG A 345 -28.56 13.87 -15.18
CA ARG A 345 -27.33 13.30 -14.62
C ARG A 345 -27.40 13.07 -13.12
N LEU A 346 -28.07 13.96 -12.37
CA LEU A 346 -28.27 13.76 -10.94
C LEU A 346 -29.17 12.55 -10.67
N ALA A 347 -30.23 12.39 -11.46
CA ALA A 347 -31.08 11.21 -11.41
C ALA A 347 -30.33 9.93 -11.83
N GLU A 348 -29.46 10.02 -12.83
CA GLU A 348 -28.59 8.91 -13.24
C GLU A 348 -27.59 8.52 -12.15
N LEU A 349 -26.94 9.50 -11.51
CA LEU A 349 -26.01 9.28 -10.41
C LEU A 349 -26.71 8.62 -9.20
N GLN A 350 -27.92 9.07 -8.86
CA GLN A 350 -28.74 8.45 -7.82
C GLN A 350 -29.12 7.00 -8.18
N LYS A 351 -29.58 6.74 -9.41
CA LYS A 351 -29.88 5.38 -9.88
C LYS A 351 -28.65 4.48 -9.88
N LEU A 352 -27.50 5.01 -10.29
CA LEU A 352 -26.22 4.30 -10.30
C LEU A 352 -25.80 3.95 -8.87
N PHE A 353 -25.99 4.87 -7.92
CA PHE A 353 -25.74 4.63 -6.50
C PHE A 353 -26.71 3.60 -5.90
N GLU A 354 -28.01 3.69 -6.18
CA GLU A 354 -29.00 2.69 -5.75
C GLU A 354 -28.70 1.29 -6.30
N LYS A 355 -28.33 1.22 -7.58
CA LYS A 355 -27.90 -0.02 -8.22
C LYS A 355 -26.67 -0.60 -7.52
N MET A 356 -25.70 0.25 -7.20
CA MET A 356 -24.53 -0.14 -6.41
C MET A 356 -24.94 -0.68 -5.04
N GLN A 357 -25.82 -0.01 -4.29
CA GLN A 357 -26.25 -0.51 -2.98
C GLN A 357 -26.89 -1.91 -3.05
N ARG A 358 -27.53 -2.27 -4.16
CA ARG A 358 -28.15 -3.60 -4.36
C ARG A 358 -27.18 -4.66 -4.88
N GLU A 359 -26.35 -4.31 -5.86
CA GLU A 359 -25.54 -5.25 -6.64
C GLU A 359 -24.05 -5.26 -6.27
N CYS A 360 -23.60 -4.35 -5.38
CA CYS A 360 -22.20 -4.23 -5.04
C CYS A 360 -21.68 -5.48 -4.32
N PRO A 361 -20.61 -6.11 -4.83
CA PRO A 361 -20.03 -7.29 -4.20
C PRO A 361 -19.16 -6.94 -2.97
N PHE A 362 -19.03 -5.66 -2.62
CA PHE A 362 -18.25 -5.16 -1.49
C PHE A 362 -19.16 -4.67 -0.37
N GLU A 363 -19.24 -5.41 0.74
CA GLU A 363 -20.00 -5.02 1.94
C GLU A 363 -19.59 -3.63 2.45
N ASP A 364 -18.28 -3.36 2.41
CA ASP A 364 -17.64 -2.12 2.82
C ASP A 364 -18.18 -0.87 2.13
N LEU A 365 -18.65 -0.99 0.87
CA LEU A 365 -19.22 0.09 0.08
C LEU A 365 -20.73 0.30 0.32
N ARG A 366 -21.39 -0.65 0.98
CA ARG A 366 -22.82 -0.62 1.30
C ARG A 366 -23.12 -0.12 2.71
N THR A 367 -22.10 0.34 3.41
CA THR A 367 -22.23 0.84 4.78
C THR A 367 -23.10 2.09 4.84
N GLN A 368 -23.83 2.25 5.95
CA GLN A 368 -24.67 3.42 6.20
C GLN A 368 -23.87 4.73 6.10
N GLN A 369 -22.62 4.74 6.55
CA GLN A 369 -21.74 5.91 6.45
C GLN A 369 -21.52 6.36 4.99
N ILE A 370 -21.39 5.42 4.04
CA ILE A 370 -21.18 5.77 2.62
C ILE A 370 -22.47 6.28 2.00
N GLN A 371 -23.62 5.72 2.40
CA GLN A 371 -24.93 6.25 2.01
C GLN A 371 -25.11 7.67 2.53
N GLU A 372 -24.83 7.91 3.81
CA GLU A 372 -24.92 9.25 4.44
C GLU A 372 -23.95 10.23 3.79
N ASN A 373 -22.71 9.85 3.52
CA ASN A 373 -21.73 10.71 2.85
C ASN A 373 -22.16 11.04 1.41
N PHE A 374 -22.69 10.06 0.66
CA PHE A 374 -23.18 10.29 -0.69
C PHE A 374 -24.41 11.19 -0.68
N TYR A 375 -25.42 10.90 0.15
CA TYR A 375 -26.61 11.75 0.24
C TYR A 375 -26.30 13.12 0.83
N SER A 376 -25.29 13.27 1.70
CA SER A 376 -24.79 14.56 2.17
C SER A 376 -24.13 15.35 1.04
N ALA A 377 -23.26 14.72 0.23
CA ALA A 377 -22.68 15.36 -0.95
C ALA A 377 -23.75 15.70 -2.00
N VAL A 378 -24.76 14.84 -2.16
CA VAL A 378 -25.89 15.03 -3.08
C VAL A 378 -27.01 15.90 -2.48
N SER A 379 -26.93 16.34 -1.23
CA SER A 379 -27.89 17.29 -0.63
C SER A 379 -27.23 18.60 -0.20
N SER A 380 -26.01 18.85 -0.72
CA SER A 380 -25.21 20.03 -0.39
C SER A 380 -26.03 21.31 -0.35
N GLU A 381 -25.89 22.06 0.73
CA GLU A 381 -26.52 23.36 0.91
C GLU A 381 -25.83 24.40 0.02
N PHE A 382 -26.62 25.22 -0.68
CA PHE A 382 -26.12 26.35 -1.45
C PHE A 382 -26.55 27.65 -0.79
N GLU A 383 -25.60 28.43 -0.30
CA GLU A 383 -25.89 29.66 0.43
C GLU A 383 -26.02 30.86 -0.52
N VAL A 384 -27.16 31.54 -0.46
CA VAL A 384 -27.39 32.87 -1.02
C VAL A 384 -27.40 33.86 0.13
N SER A 385 -26.44 34.76 0.14
CA SER A 385 -26.32 35.78 1.18
C SER A 385 -27.03 37.05 0.76
N VAL A 386 -28.05 37.44 1.53
CA VAL A 386 -28.79 38.68 1.29
C VAL A 386 -28.12 39.79 2.07
N ILE A 387 -27.62 40.79 1.34
CA ILE A 387 -26.91 41.96 1.87
C ILE A 387 -27.69 43.20 1.45
N ALA A 388 -27.83 44.17 2.36
CA ALA A 388 -28.57 45.39 2.06
C ALA A 388 -28.01 46.58 2.82
N THR A 389 -28.28 47.74 2.25
CA THR A 389 -28.06 49.03 2.90
C THR A 389 -29.24 49.33 3.85
N MET A 390 -29.06 50.22 4.84
CA MET A 390 -30.11 50.48 5.85
C MET A 390 -31.45 50.86 5.21
N SER A 391 -32.54 50.26 5.71
CA SER A 391 -33.91 50.55 5.26
C SER A 391 -34.20 50.32 3.76
N SER A 392 -33.36 49.54 3.06
CA SER A 392 -33.56 49.17 1.65
C SER A 392 -34.62 48.09 1.38
N GLY A 393 -35.25 47.58 2.44
CA GLY A 393 -36.35 46.61 2.33
C GLY A 393 -35.88 45.16 2.20
N LYS A 394 -34.72 44.82 2.77
CA LYS A 394 -34.17 43.45 2.82
C LYS A 394 -35.16 42.42 3.37
N SER A 395 -35.69 42.65 4.58
CA SER A 395 -36.69 41.76 5.20
C SER A 395 -37.94 41.65 4.34
N THR A 396 -38.35 42.75 3.69
CA THR A 396 -39.49 42.75 2.76
C THR A 396 -39.22 41.90 1.53
N LEU A 397 -38.02 41.98 0.96
CA LEU A 397 -37.60 41.15 -0.17
C LEU A 397 -37.56 39.66 0.20
N ILE A 398 -37.00 39.32 1.36
CA ILE A 398 -36.99 37.94 1.86
C ILE A 398 -38.43 37.44 2.05
N ASN A 399 -39.29 38.20 2.72
CA ASN A 399 -40.71 37.83 2.87
C ASN A 399 -41.44 37.68 1.53
N ALA A 400 -41.10 38.51 0.53
CA ALA A 400 -41.64 38.36 -0.82
C ALA A 400 -41.22 37.03 -1.44
N LEU A 401 -39.93 36.67 -1.36
CA LEU A 401 -39.41 35.38 -1.83
C LEU A 401 -40.08 34.20 -1.12
N LEU A 402 -40.28 34.26 0.20
CA LEU A 402 -40.93 33.20 0.98
C LEU A 402 -42.44 33.10 0.75
N GLY A 403 -43.08 34.16 0.28
CA GLY A 403 -44.54 34.24 0.16
C GLY A 403 -45.28 34.27 1.52
N ARG A 404 -44.54 34.52 2.61
CA ARG A 404 -45.04 34.67 3.99
C ARG A 404 -44.32 35.81 4.69
N GLU A 405 -44.99 36.44 5.65
CA GLU A 405 -44.41 37.50 6.49
C GLU A 405 -43.80 36.88 7.75
N LEU A 406 -42.51 36.53 7.67
CA LEU A 406 -41.76 35.88 8.78
C LEU A 406 -40.68 36.80 9.34
N MET A 407 -39.97 37.52 8.47
CA MET A 407 -38.89 38.43 8.87
C MET A 407 -39.47 39.78 9.31
N PRO A 408 -39.10 40.31 10.49
CA PRO A 408 -39.58 41.61 10.94
C PRO A 408 -39.07 42.74 10.04
N SER A 409 -39.94 43.71 9.73
CA SER A 409 -39.67 44.85 8.84
C SER A 409 -39.47 46.19 9.57
N LYS A 410 -39.43 46.19 10.92
CA LYS A 410 -39.24 47.40 11.74
C LYS A 410 -37.80 47.90 11.64
N ASN A 411 -37.61 49.20 11.42
CA ASN A 411 -36.30 49.86 11.28
C ASN A 411 -35.35 49.69 12.50
N GLU A 412 -35.85 49.29 13.67
CA GLU A 412 -35.07 49.18 14.92
C GLU A 412 -34.95 47.74 15.46
N ALA A 413 -35.65 46.73 14.88
CA ALA A 413 -35.91 45.46 15.56
C ALA A 413 -35.14 44.22 15.05
N CYS A 414 -34.34 44.33 13.99
CA CYS A 414 -33.54 43.19 13.51
C CYS A 414 -32.22 43.15 14.29
N THR A 415 -32.25 42.49 15.45
CA THR A 415 -31.08 42.26 16.30
C THR A 415 -29.99 41.47 15.57
N ALA A 416 -28.80 41.47 16.18
CA ALA A 416 -27.52 40.85 15.81
C ALA A 416 -27.53 39.33 15.48
N THR A 417 -28.68 38.77 15.15
CA THR A 417 -28.93 37.34 14.91
C THR A 417 -28.77 37.00 13.43
N ILE A 418 -28.06 35.91 13.13
CA ILE A 418 -27.96 35.40 11.75
C ILE A 418 -29.10 34.41 11.53
N ALA A 419 -30.01 34.72 10.61
CA ALA A 419 -31.08 33.81 10.22
C ALA A 419 -30.74 33.09 8.92
N LYS A 420 -30.82 31.75 8.91
CA LYS A 420 -30.65 30.91 7.74
C LYS A 420 -31.99 30.28 7.38
N ILE A 421 -32.52 30.57 6.20
CA ILE A 421 -33.76 29.98 5.71
C ILE A 421 -33.41 28.89 4.71
N LYS A 422 -33.63 27.64 5.12
CA LYS A 422 -33.33 26.43 4.39
C LYS A 422 -34.56 25.97 3.62
N ASP A 423 -34.40 25.81 2.32
CA ASP A 423 -35.47 25.31 1.46
C ASP A 423 -35.85 23.85 1.78
N ARG A 424 -37.14 23.54 1.68
CA ARG A 424 -37.70 22.19 1.79
C ARG A 424 -38.62 21.95 0.60
N SER A 425 -38.38 20.86 -0.14
CA SER A 425 -39.09 20.51 -1.37
C SER A 425 -40.61 20.28 -1.22
N SER A 426 -41.14 20.17 0.00
CA SER A 426 -42.57 20.02 0.25
C SER A 426 -42.98 20.51 1.64
N GLY A 427 -44.25 20.92 1.76
CA GLY A 427 -44.85 21.48 2.97
C GLY A 427 -45.12 22.98 2.85
N THR A 428 -46.14 23.45 3.54
CA THR A 428 -46.49 24.88 3.63
C THR A 428 -45.98 25.51 4.91
N GLU A 429 -45.76 24.72 5.95
CA GLU A 429 -45.31 25.16 7.28
C GLU A 429 -43.80 25.48 7.27
N PHE A 430 -43.43 26.46 8.10
CA PHE A 430 -42.03 26.82 8.35
C PHE A 430 -41.67 26.41 9.77
N ASP A 431 -40.59 25.67 9.94
CA ASP A 431 -40.07 25.27 11.25
C ASP A 431 -38.86 26.14 11.60
N ALA A 432 -38.60 26.39 12.88
CA ALA A 432 -37.39 27.10 13.30
C ALA A 432 -36.68 26.42 14.47
N GLU A 433 -35.36 26.46 14.46
CA GLU A 433 -34.48 26.12 15.57
C GLU A 433 -33.56 27.30 15.83
N TYR A 434 -33.43 27.72 17.09
CA TYR A 434 -32.54 28.85 17.44
C TYR A 434 -31.49 28.43 18.46
N ARG A 435 -30.28 28.97 18.29
CA ARG A 435 -29.08 28.55 19.01
C ARG A 435 -28.29 29.74 19.57
N ASP A 436 -27.50 29.47 20.61
CA ASP A 436 -26.55 30.43 21.17
C ASP A 436 -25.22 30.49 20.39
N LYS A 437 -24.28 31.34 20.84
CA LYS A 437 -22.94 31.49 20.23
C LYS A 437 -22.09 30.21 20.31
N ASP A 438 -22.36 29.34 21.27
CA ASP A 438 -21.69 28.04 21.44
C ASP A 438 -22.39 26.92 20.64
N ASN A 439 -23.32 27.28 19.75
CA ASN A 439 -24.11 26.40 18.90
C ASN A 439 -25.01 25.43 19.68
N ARG A 440 -25.43 25.78 20.90
CA ARG A 440 -26.39 25.01 21.70
C ARG A 440 -27.82 25.41 21.36
N ILE A 441 -28.69 24.42 21.20
CA ILE A 441 -30.11 24.62 20.89
C ILE A 441 -30.81 25.22 22.10
N LEU A 442 -31.38 26.41 21.92
CA LEU A 442 -32.17 27.11 22.93
C LEU A 442 -33.66 26.72 22.85
N GLY A 443 -34.16 26.40 21.66
CA GLY A 443 -35.52 25.90 21.45
C GLY A 443 -35.88 25.71 19.98
N THR A 444 -37.09 25.20 19.75
CA THR A 444 -37.67 24.97 18.42
C THR A 444 -39.12 25.46 18.34
N TYR A 445 -39.55 25.87 17.16
CA TYR A 445 -40.93 26.23 16.82
C TYR A 445 -41.38 25.44 15.58
N THR A 446 -42.62 24.99 15.59
CA THR A 446 -43.32 24.36 14.45
C THR A 446 -44.39 25.32 13.95
N ASP A 447 -44.51 25.50 12.63
CA ASP A 447 -45.34 26.54 11.98
C ASP A 447 -45.09 27.96 12.51
N LEU A 448 -43.86 28.40 12.31
CA LEU A 448 -43.30 29.69 12.68
C LEU A 448 -44.17 30.87 12.23
N THR A 449 -44.45 31.78 13.16
CA THR A 449 -45.11 33.05 12.91
C THR A 449 -44.16 34.24 13.08
N LEU A 450 -44.59 35.42 12.64
CA LEU A 450 -43.86 36.67 12.87
C LEU A 450 -43.65 36.95 14.37
N ALA A 451 -44.61 36.60 15.22
CA ALA A 451 -44.53 36.83 16.66
C ALA A 451 -43.40 36.00 17.29
N ASP A 452 -43.27 34.73 16.87
CA ASP A 452 -42.20 33.83 17.34
C ASP A 452 -40.82 34.35 16.88
N MET A 453 -40.73 34.87 15.66
CA MET A 453 -39.51 35.52 15.16
C MET A 453 -39.15 36.78 15.96
N GLU A 454 -40.13 37.60 16.36
CA GLU A 454 -39.89 38.75 17.24
C GLU A 454 -39.42 38.30 18.64
N GLU A 455 -39.97 37.21 19.17
CA GLU A 455 -39.56 36.62 20.45
C GLU A 455 -38.09 36.13 20.42
N MET A 456 -37.73 35.33 19.40
CA MET A 456 -36.37 34.81 19.24
C MET A 456 -35.34 35.93 19.07
N ASN A 457 -35.68 36.98 18.31
CA ASN A 457 -34.81 38.13 18.09
C ASN A 457 -34.68 39.01 19.34
N ALA A 458 -35.70 39.06 20.21
CA ALA A 458 -35.63 39.79 21.47
C ALA A 458 -34.76 39.07 22.52
N ASN A 459 -34.50 37.77 22.36
CA ASN A 459 -33.68 36.99 23.28
C ASN A 459 -32.17 37.27 23.06
N PRO A 460 -31.45 37.83 24.06
CA PRO A 460 -30.05 38.23 23.92
C PRO A 460 -29.07 37.05 23.80
N ASN A 461 -29.50 35.83 24.13
CA ASN A 461 -28.69 34.63 23.99
C ASN A 461 -28.77 34.04 22.58
N THR A 462 -29.75 34.46 21.76
CA THR A 462 -29.89 33.95 20.40
C THR A 462 -28.80 34.52 19.49
N ALA A 463 -28.02 33.65 18.87
CA ALA A 463 -27.01 34.01 17.88
C ALA A 463 -27.39 33.54 16.47
N TYR A 464 -28.02 32.37 16.36
CA TYR A 464 -28.40 31.75 15.09
C TYR A 464 -29.87 31.32 15.11
N ILE A 465 -30.56 31.51 13.99
CA ILE A 465 -31.92 30.99 13.76
C ILE A 465 -31.91 30.22 12.44
N ASP A 466 -32.09 28.91 12.50
CA ASP A 466 -32.25 28.05 11.33
C ASP A 466 -33.74 27.83 11.08
N ILE A 467 -34.27 28.44 10.02
CA ILE A 467 -35.64 28.29 9.55
C ILE A 467 -35.65 27.24 8.43
N THR A 468 -36.61 26.33 8.42
CA THR A 468 -36.79 25.35 7.33
C THR A 468 -38.19 25.43 6.76
N GLY A 469 -38.33 25.65 5.46
CA GLY A 469 -39.63 25.70 4.78
C GLY A 469 -39.50 25.84 3.27
N ASN A 470 -40.60 25.68 2.55
CA ASN A 470 -40.61 25.74 1.09
C ASN A 470 -40.45 27.19 0.61
N ILE A 471 -39.44 27.46 -0.22
CA ILE A 471 -39.23 28.74 -0.90
C ILE A 471 -39.85 28.65 -2.31
N PRO A 472 -40.97 29.37 -2.58
CA PRO A 472 -41.67 29.31 -3.86
C PRO A 472 -40.78 29.54 -5.08
N ASN A 473 -41.07 28.83 -6.17
CA ASN A 473 -40.46 28.98 -7.51
C ASN A 473 -38.93 28.79 -7.58
N ILE A 474 -38.32 28.24 -6.55
CA ILE A 474 -36.91 27.85 -6.57
C ILE A 474 -36.83 26.36 -6.84
N ASP A 475 -36.04 25.99 -7.84
CA ASP A 475 -35.87 24.59 -8.21
C ASP A 475 -34.97 23.89 -7.18
N SER A 476 -35.61 23.26 -6.21
CA SER A 476 -34.98 22.48 -5.16
C SER A 476 -34.80 21.01 -5.50
N SER A 477 -34.85 20.64 -6.79
CA SER A 477 -34.62 19.29 -7.29
C SER A 477 -33.16 18.85 -7.13
N GLY A 478 -32.73 18.71 -5.88
CA GLY A 478 -31.44 18.20 -5.47
C GLY A 478 -30.63 19.18 -4.64
N ILE A 479 -30.72 20.49 -4.84
CA ILE A 479 -29.93 21.47 -4.05
C ILE A 479 -30.82 22.16 -3.03
N ARG A 480 -30.39 22.11 -1.77
CA ARG A 480 -31.06 22.87 -0.71
C ARG A 480 -30.54 24.30 -0.73
N LEU A 481 -31.37 25.23 -1.21
CA LEU A 481 -31.06 26.64 -1.12
C LEU A 481 -31.10 27.08 0.35
N VAL A 482 -30.12 27.89 0.76
CA VAL A 482 -30.10 28.51 2.07
C VAL A 482 -29.99 30.03 1.89
N LEU A 483 -31.08 30.74 2.16
CA LEU A 483 -31.06 32.21 2.21
C LEU A 483 -30.48 32.63 3.56
N VAL A 484 -29.32 33.26 3.55
CA VAL A 484 -28.68 33.79 4.75
C VAL A 484 -29.04 35.26 4.88
N ASP A 485 -29.85 35.59 5.88
CA ASP A 485 -30.13 36.96 6.24
C ASP A 485 -28.98 37.50 7.10
N THR A 486 -28.14 38.35 6.49
CA THR A 486 -27.01 38.96 7.21
C THR A 486 -27.42 40.31 7.82
N PRO A 487 -27.16 40.58 9.11
CA PRO A 487 -27.41 41.90 9.68
C PRO A 487 -26.70 43.00 8.87
N GLY A 488 -27.36 44.14 8.68
CA GLY A 488 -26.76 45.26 7.93
C GLY A 488 -25.48 45.76 8.62
N PRO A 489 -24.48 46.25 7.86
CA PRO A 489 -23.19 46.67 8.40
C PRO A 489 -23.28 47.79 9.46
N ASN A 490 -24.40 48.52 9.50
CA ASN A 490 -24.60 49.67 10.39
C ASN A 490 -25.47 49.38 11.63
N ASN A 491 -25.90 48.14 11.84
CA ASN A 491 -26.44 47.71 13.15
C ASN A 491 -25.33 47.41 14.17
N SER A 492 -24.15 47.99 13.97
CA SER A 492 -22.91 47.72 14.69
C SER A 492 -22.91 48.30 16.10
N ARG A 493 -23.43 47.54 17.06
CA ARG A 493 -23.00 47.68 18.46
C ARG A 493 -21.78 46.80 18.79
N THR A 494 -21.28 45.98 17.84
CA THR A 494 -20.17 45.03 18.03
C THR A 494 -19.39 44.82 16.72
N GLU A 495 -18.05 44.87 16.76
CA GLU A 495 -17.14 44.63 15.61
C GLU A 495 -17.32 43.24 14.96
N GLU A 496 -17.84 42.26 15.72
CA GLU A 496 -18.10 40.88 15.27
C GLU A 496 -19.05 40.81 14.05
N HIS A 497 -20.06 41.68 13.96
CA HIS A 497 -21.05 41.63 12.88
C HIS A 497 -20.53 42.15 11.54
N LYS A 498 -19.65 43.16 11.58
CA LYS A 498 -18.97 43.65 10.38
C LYS A 498 -18.07 42.56 9.80
N ASN A 499 -17.36 41.82 10.65
CA ASN A 499 -16.48 40.74 10.18
C ASN A 499 -17.25 39.60 9.49
N HIS A 500 -18.48 39.28 9.92
CA HIS A 500 -19.29 38.23 9.29
C HIS A 500 -19.68 38.58 7.84
N THR A 501 -20.25 39.76 7.59
CA THR A 501 -20.67 40.17 6.24
C THR A 501 -19.49 40.23 5.27
N TYR A 502 -18.31 40.67 5.72
CA TYR A 502 -17.10 40.70 4.89
C TYR A 502 -16.50 39.30 4.69
N ARG A 503 -16.59 38.41 5.69
CA ARG A 503 -16.15 37.01 5.58
C ARG A 503 -16.96 36.27 4.52
N VAL A 504 -18.28 36.43 4.51
CA VAL A 504 -19.18 35.83 3.50
C VAL A 504 -18.80 36.27 2.07
N ILE A 505 -18.45 37.54 1.86
CA ILE A 505 -18.03 38.04 0.55
C ILE A 505 -16.68 37.44 0.13
N LYS A 506 -15.74 37.27 1.07
CA LYS A 506 -14.36 36.77 0.84
C LYS A 506 -14.19 35.27 1.04
N GLU A 507 -15.26 34.53 1.33
CA GLU A 507 -15.21 33.10 1.62
C GLU A 507 -14.82 32.26 0.40
N LYS A 508 -14.07 31.17 0.64
CA LYS A 508 -13.61 30.25 -0.42
C LYS A 508 -14.75 29.58 -1.17
N THR A 509 -15.88 29.37 -0.50
CA THR A 509 -17.11 28.78 -1.05
C THR A 509 -17.81 29.71 -2.04
N LYS A 510 -17.42 31.01 -2.09
CA LYS A 510 -17.97 32.05 -2.97
C LYS A 510 -19.50 31.98 -3.10
N PRO A 511 -20.25 32.17 -2.00
CA PRO A 511 -21.71 32.16 -2.05
C PRO A 511 -22.23 33.24 -2.99
N MET A 512 -23.41 33.02 -3.56
CA MET A 512 -24.11 34.03 -4.35
C MET A 512 -24.57 35.17 -3.43
N VAL A 513 -24.44 36.40 -3.89
CA VAL A 513 -24.73 37.61 -3.12
C VAL A 513 -25.92 38.33 -3.74
N LEU A 514 -27.01 38.46 -2.99
CA LEU A 514 -28.16 39.27 -3.34
C LEU A 514 -28.05 40.63 -2.64
N TYR A 515 -27.65 41.64 -3.39
CA TYR A 515 -27.46 42.99 -2.90
C TYR A 515 -28.72 43.84 -3.11
N VAL A 516 -29.35 44.28 -2.02
CA VAL A 516 -30.60 45.07 -2.05
C VAL A 516 -30.31 46.56 -1.95
N LEU A 517 -30.70 47.31 -2.98
CA LEU A 517 -30.59 48.76 -3.07
C LEU A 517 -31.97 49.41 -2.96
N ASN A 518 -32.06 50.56 -2.29
CA ASN A 518 -33.26 51.40 -2.34
C ASN A 518 -33.16 52.34 -3.54
N ALA A 519 -34.08 52.22 -4.48
CA ALA A 519 -34.09 53.03 -5.69
C ALA A 519 -34.27 54.54 -5.39
N THR A 520 -35.01 54.89 -4.34
CA THR A 520 -35.28 56.29 -3.94
C THR A 520 -34.14 56.96 -3.15
N GLN A 521 -33.20 56.19 -2.60
CA GLN A 521 -32.20 56.66 -1.61
C GLN A 521 -30.81 56.07 -1.90
N LEU A 522 -30.28 56.30 -3.10
CA LEU A 522 -29.00 55.74 -3.54
C LEU A 522 -27.76 56.37 -2.88
N GLN A 523 -27.87 57.58 -2.33
CA GLN A 523 -26.72 58.35 -1.78
C GLN A 523 -26.78 58.47 -0.24
N THR A 524 -26.47 57.39 0.48
CA THR A 524 -26.19 57.48 1.93
C THR A 524 -24.70 57.19 2.16
N ASN A 525 -24.03 57.92 3.06
CA ASN A 525 -22.58 57.85 3.33
C ASN A 525 -22.09 56.50 3.92
N ASP A 526 -23.00 55.56 4.05
CA ASP A 526 -22.95 54.44 4.96
C ASP A 526 -22.55 53.11 4.29
N ASP A 527 -22.41 53.10 2.95
CA ASP A 527 -22.19 51.88 2.13
C ASP A 527 -20.86 51.82 1.37
N TYR A 528 -20.06 52.88 1.40
CA TYR A 528 -18.89 52.99 0.51
C TYR A 528 -17.88 51.83 0.69
N THR A 529 -17.65 51.41 1.93
CA THR A 529 -16.67 50.36 2.26
C THR A 529 -17.15 48.97 1.84
N LEU A 530 -18.45 48.70 1.95
CA LEU A 530 -19.05 47.42 1.59
C LEU A 530 -19.08 47.26 0.06
N LEU A 531 -19.54 48.29 -0.67
CA LEU A 531 -19.54 48.29 -2.13
C LEU A 531 -18.12 48.21 -2.72
N ALA A 532 -17.14 48.89 -2.11
CA ALA A 532 -15.74 48.75 -2.51
C ALA A 532 -15.21 47.31 -2.34
N THR A 533 -15.64 46.62 -1.28
CA THR A 533 -15.26 45.21 -1.05
C THR A 533 -15.95 44.28 -2.05
N VAL A 534 -17.21 44.55 -2.39
CA VAL A 534 -17.94 43.83 -3.44
C VAL A 534 -17.25 44.02 -4.78
N ALA A 535 -16.88 45.25 -5.14
CA ALA A 535 -16.15 45.55 -6.37
C ALA A 535 -14.78 44.85 -6.43
N GLU A 536 -14.01 44.86 -5.34
CA GLU A 536 -12.76 44.10 -5.24
C GLU A 536 -12.99 42.60 -5.49
N ALA A 537 -14.02 42.02 -4.89
CA ALA A 537 -14.37 40.62 -5.09
C ALA A 537 -14.85 40.31 -6.52
N MET A 538 -15.48 41.26 -7.22
CA MET A 538 -15.93 41.12 -8.61
C MET A 538 -14.77 41.11 -9.61
N LYS A 539 -13.65 41.78 -9.32
CA LYS A 539 -12.50 41.88 -10.23
C LYS A 539 -11.72 40.58 -10.44
N VAL A 540 -11.84 39.62 -9.53
CA VAL A 540 -10.93 38.47 -9.45
C VAL A 540 -11.29 37.31 -10.41
N GLY A 541 -12.41 37.33 -11.14
CA GLY A 541 -12.79 36.14 -11.92
C GLY A 541 -13.86 36.28 -13.01
N GLY A 542 -13.73 37.26 -13.91
CA GLY A 542 -14.51 37.34 -15.16
C GLY A 542 -16.03 37.31 -14.98
N LYS A 543 -16.78 36.77 -15.97
CA LYS A 543 -18.27 36.75 -15.94
C LYS A 543 -18.83 35.93 -14.79
N GLN A 544 -18.17 34.83 -14.38
CA GLN A 544 -18.58 34.05 -13.21
C GLN A 544 -18.64 34.89 -11.93
N SER A 545 -17.66 35.78 -11.74
CA SER A 545 -17.65 36.66 -10.58
C SER A 545 -18.72 37.74 -10.67
N LYS A 546 -19.14 38.13 -11.89
CA LYS A 546 -20.28 39.04 -12.11
C LYS A 546 -21.62 38.35 -11.81
N ASP A 547 -21.84 37.14 -12.32
CA ASP A 547 -23.07 36.35 -12.11
C ASP A 547 -23.36 36.07 -10.63
N ARG A 548 -22.31 36.03 -9.80
CA ARG A 548 -22.43 35.84 -8.34
C ARG A 548 -23.18 37.00 -7.65
N PHE A 549 -23.19 38.19 -8.23
CA PHE A 549 -23.80 39.37 -7.61
C PHE A 549 -25.08 39.78 -8.35
N ILE A 550 -26.20 39.74 -7.64
CA ILE A 550 -27.48 40.26 -8.10
C ILE A 550 -27.77 41.57 -7.37
N PHE A 551 -27.97 42.67 -8.10
CA PHE A 551 -28.37 43.95 -7.54
C PHE A 551 -29.89 44.13 -7.65
N ALA A 552 -30.61 43.79 -6.59
CA ALA A 552 -32.05 43.99 -6.47
C ALA A 552 -32.35 45.45 -6.11
N VAL A 553 -32.83 46.22 -7.08
CA VAL A 553 -33.20 47.64 -6.92
C VAL A 553 -34.67 47.69 -6.50
N ASN A 554 -34.90 47.85 -5.20
CA ASN A 554 -36.22 47.74 -4.58
C ASN A 554 -36.91 49.10 -4.43
N LYS A 555 -38.24 49.06 -4.27
CA LYS A 555 -39.13 50.22 -4.13
C LYS A 555 -39.30 51.07 -5.40
N ILE A 556 -39.16 50.45 -6.57
CA ILE A 556 -39.39 51.14 -7.84
C ILE A 556 -40.84 51.64 -7.97
N ASP A 557 -41.78 50.95 -7.33
CA ASP A 557 -43.20 51.33 -7.23
C ASP A 557 -43.46 52.67 -6.53
N GLN A 558 -42.46 53.25 -5.86
CA GLN A 558 -42.57 54.53 -5.16
C GLN A 558 -42.17 55.72 -6.02
N PHE A 559 -41.60 55.49 -7.21
CA PHE A 559 -41.34 56.58 -8.15
C PHE A 559 -42.63 57.16 -8.68
N ASP A 560 -42.59 58.45 -8.96
CA ASP A 560 -43.68 59.18 -9.59
C ASP A 560 -43.49 59.09 -11.12
N PRO A 561 -44.31 58.30 -11.84
CA PRO A 561 -44.16 58.07 -13.28
C PRO A 561 -44.29 59.36 -14.10
N ASP A 562 -44.97 60.38 -13.56
CA ASP A 562 -45.16 61.67 -14.21
C ASP A 562 -43.93 62.59 -14.07
N LYS A 563 -42.99 62.27 -13.18
CA LYS A 563 -41.80 63.08 -12.90
C LYS A 563 -40.48 62.40 -13.27
N GLU A 564 -40.39 61.10 -13.05
CA GLU A 564 -39.17 60.31 -13.23
C GLU A 564 -39.52 58.98 -13.91
N SER A 565 -38.78 58.61 -14.95
CA SER A 565 -38.98 57.30 -15.59
C SER A 565 -38.22 56.21 -14.83
N VAL A 566 -38.75 54.98 -14.84
CA VAL A 566 -38.05 53.81 -14.25
C VAL A 566 -36.69 53.59 -14.92
N GLN A 567 -36.58 53.90 -16.21
CA GLN A 567 -35.33 53.75 -16.96
C GLN A 567 -34.25 54.73 -16.50
N ASP A 568 -34.62 55.98 -16.20
CA ASP A 568 -33.70 56.98 -15.64
C ASP A 568 -33.22 56.59 -14.24
N ALA A 569 -34.13 56.06 -13.40
CA ALA A 569 -33.78 55.55 -12.07
C ALA A 569 -32.77 54.40 -12.16
N LEU A 570 -32.96 53.46 -13.10
CA LEU A 570 -32.02 52.36 -13.34
C LEU A 570 -30.66 52.87 -13.86
N GLU A 571 -30.65 53.90 -14.70
CA GLU A 571 -29.40 54.49 -15.18
C GLU A 571 -28.63 55.19 -14.06
N HIS A 572 -29.31 55.91 -13.18
CA HIS A 572 -28.68 56.47 -11.97
C HIS A 572 -28.08 55.39 -11.06
N VAL A 573 -28.72 54.22 -10.95
CA VAL A 573 -28.14 53.07 -10.24
C VAL A 573 -26.87 52.58 -10.93
N ARG A 574 -26.87 52.45 -12.27
CA ARG A 574 -25.68 52.04 -13.03
C ARG A 574 -24.53 53.02 -12.83
N GLU A 575 -24.79 54.32 -12.94
CA GLU A 575 -23.80 55.37 -12.70
C GLU A 575 -23.26 55.33 -11.26
N TYR A 576 -24.14 55.10 -10.29
CA TYR A 576 -23.74 54.95 -8.89
C TYR A 576 -22.79 53.76 -8.70
N LEU A 577 -23.13 52.58 -9.23
CA LEU A 577 -22.28 51.39 -9.14
C LEU A 577 -20.96 51.55 -9.91
N ARG A 578 -20.98 52.27 -11.04
CA ARG A 578 -19.78 52.56 -11.84
C ARG A 578 -18.74 53.38 -11.07
N LYS A 579 -19.17 54.26 -10.14
CA LYS A 579 -18.24 55.00 -9.26
C LYS A 579 -17.41 54.08 -8.35
N PHE A 580 -17.88 52.85 -8.13
CA PHE A 580 -17.19 51.82 -7.36
C PHE A 580 -16.41 50.84 -8.25
N ASP A 581 -16.26 51.12 -9.55
CA ASP A 581 -15.60 50.24 -10.51
C ASP A 581 -16.35 48.92 -10.75
N ILE A 582 -17.68 48.96 -10.59
CA ILE A 582 -18.60 47.88 -10.97
C ILE A 582 -19.19 48.22 -12.33
N GLU A 583 -18.60 47.66 -13.38
CA GLU A 583 -19.09 47.83 -14.76
C GLU A 583 -20.10 46.74 -15.12
N ASN A 584 -21.15 47.11 -15.86
CA ASN A 584 -22.24 46.23 -16.31
C ASN A 584 -22.85 45.34 -15.21
N PRO A 585 -23.41 45.94 -14.13
CA PRO A 585 -24.03 45.18 -13.03
C PRO A 585 -25.31 44.47 -13.47
N ASN A 586 -25.53 43.26 -12.94
CA ASN A 586 -26.79 42.53 -13.09
C ASN A 586 -27.87 43.17 -12.20
N ILE A 587 -28.62 44.12 -12.76
CA ILE A 587 -29.66 44.88 -12.06
C ILE A 587 -31.04 44.25 -12.27
N PHE A 588 -31.77 44.13 -11.17
CA PHE A 588 -33.14 43.61 -11.12
C PHE A 588 -34.04 44.62 -10.41
N PRO A 589 -34.83 45.42 -11.14
CA PRO A 589 -35.83 46.28 -10.53
C PRO A 589 -36.90 45.43 -9.85
N THR A 590 -37.31 45.82 -8.64
CA THR A 590 -38.25 45.07 -7.82
C THR A 590 -39.21 45.97 -7.05
N SER A 591 -40.41 45.43 -6.83
CA SER A 591 -41.42 45.96 -5.91
C SER A 591 -41.77 44.85 -4.90
N ALA A 592 -40.89 44.63 -3.92
CA ALA A 592 -41.01 43.51 -2.98
C ALA A 592 -42.30 43.54 -2.15
N GLU A 593 -42.79 44.73 -1.74
CA GLU A 593 -44.00 44.83 -0.92
C GLU A 593 -45.24 44.36 -1.69
N THR A 594 -45.42 44.80 -2.94
CA THR A 594 -46.53 44.36 -3.81
C THR A 594 -46.50 42.85 -4.03
N ALA A 595 -45.34 42.29 -4.34
CA ALA A 595 -45.16 40.84 -4.53
C ALA A 595 -45.49 40.04 -3.26
N LYS A 596 -44.97 40.48 -2.11
CA LYS A 596 -45.25 39.88 -0.79
C LYS A 596 -46.75 39.83 -0.53
N VAL A 597 -47.44 40.96 -0.73
CA VAL A 597 -48.89 41.07 -0.47
C VAL A 597 -49.71 40.18 -1.40
N ILE A 598 -49.36 40.11 -2.69
CA ILE A 598 -50.02 39.22 -3.66
C ILE A 598 -49.88 37.76 -3.24
N ARG A 599 -48.67 37.33 -2.88
CA ARG A 599 -48.43 35.95 -2.41
C ARG A 599 -49.17 35.63 -1.13
N MET A 600 -49.17 36.54 -0.16
CA MET A 600 -49.95 36.39 1.07
C MET A 600 -51.45 36.26 0.79
N TYR A 601 -52.00 37.06 -0.14
CA TYR A 601 -53.39 36.96 -0.56
C TYR A 601 -53.70 35.62 -1.23
N GLN A 602 -52.86 35.18 -2.18
CA GLN A 602 -53.01 33.90 -2.87
C GLN A 602 -52.92 32.70 -1.92
N ASN A 603 -52.10 32.81 -0.87
CA ASN A 603 -51.97 31.81 0.19
C ASN A 603 -53.09 31.88 1.26
N GLY A 604 -54.07 32.77 1.12
CA GLY A 604 -55.21 32.90 2.03
C GLY A 604 -54.89 33.58 3.37
N ALA A 605 -53.78 34.30 3.48
CA ALA A 605 -53.38 34.98 4.71
C ALA A 605 -54.24 36.23 5.00
N LYS A 606 -54.40 36.56 6.28
CA LYS A 606 -55.14 37.75 6.71
C LYS A 606 -54.27 39.00 6.54
N LEU A 607 -54.68 39.88 5.64
CA LEU A 607 -53.95 41.12 5.35
C LEU A 607 -54.29 42.26 6.34
N THR A 608 -53.28 43.07 6.65
CA THR A 608 -53.45 44.34 7.38
C THR A 608 -54.13 45.41 6.51
N LYS A 609 -54.56 46.52 7.11
CA LYS A 609 -55.16 47.63 6.36
C LYS A 609 -54.20 48.22 5.30
N GLY A 610 -52.91 48.33 5.64
CA GLY A 610 -51.88 48.80 4.71
C GLY A 610 -51.70 47.85 3.54
N GLN A 611 -51.58 46.55 3.83
CA GLN A 611 -51.44 45.50 2.80
C GLN A 611 -52.67 45.45 1.88
N ASN A 612 -53.89 45.58 2.42
CA ASN A 612 -55.10 45.67 1.58
C ASN A 612 -55.08 46.88 0.63
N LYS A 613 -54.52 48.01 1.07
CA LYS A 613 -54.34 49.19 0.20
C LYS A 613 -53.34 48.91 -0.91
N THR A 614 -52.21 48.28 -0.59
CA THR A 614 -51.22 47.85 -1.60
C THR A 614 -51.83 46.89 -2.63
N LEU A 615 -52.60 45.90 -2.17
CA LEU A 615 -53.28 44.94 -3.05
C LEU A 615 -54.29 45.64 -3.97
N SER A 616 -55.04 46.62 -3.46
CA SER A 616 -56.02 47.36 -4.26
C SER A 616 -55.39 48.26 -5.31
N ASN A 617 -54.17 48.75 -5.06
CA ASN A 617 -53.45 49.65 -5.95
C ASN A 617 -52.56 48.91 -6.97
N CYS A 618 -52.48 47.57 -6.91
CA CYS A 618 -51.54 46.82 -7.73
C CYS A 618 -51.90 46.80 -9.23
N SER A 619 -53.11 47.24 -9.62
CA SER A 619 -53.50 47.39 -11.02
C SER A 619 -52.64 48.38 -11.80
N ALA A 620 -51.98 49.33 -11.10
CA ALA A 620 -51.04 50.25 -11.71
C ALA A 620 -49.95 49.54 -12.53
N PHE A 621 -49.53 48.35 -12.12
CA PHE A 621 -48.55 47.53 -12.86
C PHE A 621 -49.05 47.04 -14.23
N ILE A 622 -50.37 46.97 -14.43
CA ILE A 622 -50.99 46.61 -15.73
C ILE A 622 -51.15 47.87 -16.58
N ASP A 623 -51.57 48.97 -15.96
CA ASP A 623 -51.86 50.22 -16.65
C ASP A 623 -50.57 50.93 -17.12
N GLU A 624 -49.46 50.75 -16.39
CA GLU A 624 -48.19 51.43 -16.65
C GLU A 624 -47.09 50.46 -17.12
N GLN A 625 -46.78 50.50 -18.42
CA GLN A 625 -45.73 49.65 -19.01
C GLN A 625 -44.35 49.83 -18.37
N GLN A 626 -44.05 51.01 -17.81
CA GLN A 626 -42.78 51.26 -17.12
C GLN A 626 -42.62 50.43 -15.85
N LEU A 627 -43.72 49.94 -15.26
CA LEU A 627 -43.72 49.06 -14.09
C LEU A 627 -43.61 47.57 -14.43
N HIS A 628 -43.39 47.20 -15.70
CA HIS A 628 -43.10 45.82 -16.09
C HIS A 628 -41.66 45.44 -15.72
N LEU A 629 -41.36 45.39 -14.42
CA LEU A 629 -39.99 45.34 -13.90
C LEU A 629 -39.23 44.07 -14.31
N SER A 630 -39.90 42.92 -14.36
CA SER A 630 -39.26 41.66 -14.80
C SER A 630 -38.81 41.71 -16.26
N GLU A 631 -39.43 42.52 -17.12
CA GLU A 631 -39.01 42.69 -18.52
C GLU A 631 -37.78 43.60 -18.65
N GLN A 632 -37.51 44.43 -17.63
CA GLN A 632 -36.38 45.35 -17.56
C GLN A 632 -35.21 44.80 -16.74
N ALA A 633 -35.35 43.59 -16.20
CA ALA A 633 -34.31 42.90 -15.44
C ALA A 633 -33.17 42.42 -16.35
N SER A 634 -31.97 42.30 -15.77
CA SER A 634 -30.76 41.80 -16.45
C SER A 634 -30.82 40.28 -16.63
N LEU A 635 -31.76 39.80 -17.44
CA LEU A 635 -31.96 38.39 -17.80
C LEU A 635 -31.49 38.10 -19.22
N GLY A 636 -30.91 36.90 -19.41
CA GLY A 636 -30.62 36.40 -20.75
C GLY A 636 -31.88 36.24 -21.62
N LYS A 637 -31.73 36.30 -22.95
CA LYS A 637 -32.84 36.29 -23.92
C LYS A 637 -33.85 35.16 -23.70
N ASN A 638 -33.38 33.95 -23.39
CA ASN A 638 -34.25 32.79 -23.15
C ASN A 638 -35.07 32.96 -21.86
N ASN A 639 -34.48 33.47 -20.79
CA ASN A 639 -35.17 33.70 -19.53
C ASN A 639 -36.13 34.88 -19.61
N LEU A 640 -35.79 35.93 -20.37
CA LEU A 640 -36.73 37.00 -20.70
C LEU A 640 -37.93 36.48 -21.50
N GLN A 641 -37.72 35.55 -22.43
CA GLN A 641 -38.81 34.91 -23.16
C GLN A 641 -39.69 34.04 -22.25
N LYS A 642 -39.10 33.33 -21.27
CA LYS A 642 -39.88 32.61 -20.23
C LYS A 642 -40.77 33.58 -19.46
N VAL A 643 -40.24 34.72 -19.02
CA VAL A 643 -41.02 35.77 -18.35
C VAL A 643 -42.20 36.21 -19.21
N LYS A 644 -41.97 36.54 -20.48
CA LYS A 644 -43.02 36.95 -21.43
C LYS A 644 -44.09 35.87 -21.62
N ASN A 645 -43.66 34.62 -21.80
CA ASN A 645 -44.58 33.49 -21.96
C ASN A 645 -45.44 33.27 -20.71
N SER A 646 -44.86 33.44 -19.51
CA SER A 646 -45.59 33.34 -18.25
C SER A 646 -46.57 34.48 -18.04
N ILE A 647 -46.20 35.71 -18.42
CA ILE A 647 -47.10 36.86 -18.45
C ILE A 647 -48.28 36.58 -19.39
N ASP A 648 -48.03 36.07 -20.60
CA ASP A 648 -49.07 35.72 -21.56
C ASP A 648 -49.98 34.59 -21.05
N ALA A 649 -49.42 33.61 -20.34
CA ALA A 649 -50.20 32.55 -19.69
C ALA A 649 -51.10 33.12 -18.57
N ALA A 650 -50.57 34.00 -17.73
CA ALA A 650 -51.32 34.67 -16.67
C ALA A 650 -52.46 35.52 -17.26
N LYS A 651 -52.21 36.28 -18.34
CA LYS A 651 -53.26 37.03 -19.08
C LYS A 651 -54.39 36.13 -19.57
N ARG A 652 -54.08 34.94 -20.09
CA ARG A 652 -55.08 33.96 -20.57
C ARG A 652 -55.91 33.36 -19.43
N SER A 653 -55.34 33.25 -18.22
CA SER A 653 -56.06 32.75 -17.05
C SER A 653 -57.12 33.73 -16.53
N GLY A 654 -57.00 35.03 -16.87
CA GLY A 654 -57.85 36.10 -16.35
C GLY A 654 -57.58 36.47 -14.89
N ASN A 655 -56.53 35.91 -14.27
CA ASN A 655 -56.14 36.24 -12.90
C ASN A 655 -55.21 37.47 -12.86
N MET A 656 -55.80 38.63 -12.56
CA MET A 656 -55.08 39.91 -12.44
C MET A 656 -53.87 39.83 -11.49
N TYR A 657 -54.00 39.13 -10.35
CA TYR A 657 -52.94 39.07 -9.35
C TYR A 657 -51.76 38.21 -9.81
N GLU A 658 -52.01 37.13 -10.56
CA GLU A 658 -50.95 36.34 -11.19
C GLU A 658 -50.22 37.15 -12.26
N GLU A 659 -50.94 37.94 -13.06
CA GLU A 659 -50.33 38.84 -14.04
C GLU A 659 -49.43 39.88 -13.37
N VAL A 660 -49.96 40.60 -12.38
CA VAL A 660 -49.19 41.64 -11.65
C VAL A 660 -47.97 41.04 -10.95
N MET A 661 -48.07 39.82 -10.40
CA MET A 661 -46.93 39.13 -9.79
C MET A 661 -45.72 39.06 -10.72
N TRP A 662 -45.94 38.77 -12.01
CA TRP A 662 -44.88 38.74 -13.02
C TRP A 662 -44.31 40.11 -13.34
N TYR A 663 -45.06 41.21 -13.18
CA TYR A 663 -44.52 42.56 -13.37
C TYR A 663 -43.69 43.06 -12.18
N THR A 664 -43.90 42.54 -10.96
CA THR A 664 -43.22 43.05 -9.74
C THR A 664 -41.70 42.91 -9.72
N GLY A 665 -41.09 42.16 -10.63
CA GLY A 665 -39.63 41.92 -10.68
C GLY A 665 -39.12 40.79 -9.79
N ILE A 666 -39.89 40.35 -8.79
CA ILE A 666 -39.49 39.23 -7.91
C ILE A 666 -39.30 37.92 -8.70
N PRO A 667 -40.19 37.53 -9.64
CA PRO A 667 -39.98 36.32 -10.42
C PRO A 667 -38.70 36.37 -11.28
N ALA A 668 -38.26 37.55 -11.72
CA ALA A 668 -36.99 37.69 -12.44
C ALA A 668 -35.78 37.42 -11.53
N VAL A 669 -35.83 37.84 -10.27
CA VAL A 669 -34.79 37.51 -9.27
C VAL A 669 -34.76 36.00 -9.02
N GLU A 670 -35.92 35.35 -8.88
CA GLU A 670 -36.02 33.89 -8.71
C GLU A 670 -35.44 33.13 -9.89
N ILE A 671 -35.75 33.56 -11.12
CA ILE A 671 -35.19 32.98 -12.35
C ILE A 671 -33.66 33.12 -12.38
N ALA A 672 -33.13 34.28 -11.98
CA ALA A 672 -31.68 34.51 -11.96
C ALA A 672 -30.97 33.66 -10.89
N ILE A 673 -31.58 33.46 -9.72
CA ILE A 673 -31.08 32.53 -8.69
C ILE A 673 -31.05 31.10 -9.26
N ASN A 674 -32.13 30.65 -9.88
CA ASN A 674 -32.20 29.32 -10.51
C ASN A 674 -31.15 29.15 -11.62
N GLU A 675 -30.94 30.18 -12.45
CA GLU A 675 -29.90 30.16 -13.49
C GLU A 675 -28.50 29.99 -12.90
N TYR A 676 -28.18 30.74 -11.84
CA TYR A 676 -26.89 30.61 -11.15
C TYR A 676 -26.72 29.22 -10.55
N LEU A 677 -27.76 28.68 -9.90
CA LEU A 677 -27.75 27.32 -9.36
C LEU A 677 -27.43 26.30 -10.45
N GLN A 678 -28.11 26.38 -11.59
CA GLN A 678 -27.92 25.47 -12.74
C GLN A 678 -26.51 25.58 -13.35
N LYS A 679 -25.98 26.78 -13.53
CA LYS A 679 -24.62 26.98 -14.10
C LYS A 679 -23.52 26.48 -13.16
N TYR A 680 -23.61 26.77 -11.87
CA TYR A 680 -22.46 26.66 -10.96
C TYR A 680 -22.64 25.63 -9.85
N ALA A 681 -23.82 25.55 -9.24
CA ALA A 681 -24.04 24.70 -8.07
C ALA A 681 -24.26 23.23 -8.45
N TYR A 682 -25.11 22.95 -9.45
CA TYR A 682 -25.38 21.58 -9.89
C TYR A 682 -24.14 20.89 -10.48
N THR A 683 -23.37 21.59 -11.31
CA THR A 683 -22.15 21.05 -11.93
C THR A 683 -21.07 20.71 -10.89
N ALA A 684 -20.81 21.63 -9.95
CA ALA A 684 -19.84 21.43 -8.88
C ALA A 684 -20.25 20.29 -7.93
N LYS A 685 -21.55 20.17 -7.64
CA LYS A 685 -22.09 19.16 -6.76
C LYS A 685 -22.01 17.75 -7.35
N ILE A 686 -22.41 17.57 -8.61
CA ILE A 686 -22.31 16.27 -9.29
C ILE A 686 -20.85 15.81 -9.29
N LYS A 687 -19.91 16.72 -9.61
CA LYS A 687 -18.48 16.46 -9.52
C LYS A 687 -18.06 16.07 -8.10
N ALA A 688 -18.43 16.86 -7.10
CA ALA A 688 -18.06 16.61 -5.71
C ALA A 688 -18.60 15.26 -5.19
N ALA A 689 -19.82 14.87 -5.57
CA ALA A 689 -20.40 13.58 -5.22
C ALA A 689 -19.64 12.41 -5.86
N VAL A 690 -19.27 12.52 -7.14
CA VAL A 690 -18.44 11.53 -7.84
C VAL A 690 -17.04 11.45 -7.23
N ASP A 691 -16.37 12.59 -7.02
CA ASP A 691 -15.02 12.67 -6.46
C ASP A 691 -14.95 12.12 -5.02
N THR A 692 -15.94 12.47 -4.18
CA THR A 692 -16.02 11.97 -2.80
C THR A 692 -16.13 10.46 -2.78
N PHE A 693 -16.92 9.89 -3.70
CA PHE A 693 -17.07 8.45 -3.81
C PHE A 693 -15.79 7.78 -4.32
N LYS A 694 -15.19 8.30 -5.40
CA LYS A 694 -13.93 7.80 -5.95
C LYS A 694 -12.83 7.78 -4.90
N LYS A 695 -12.68 8.87 -4.15
CA LYS A 695 -11.75 8.96 -3.04
C LYS A 695 -12.00 7.88 -1.99
N LYS A 696 -13.26 7.51 -1.70
CA LYS A 696 -13.56 6.43 -0.75
C LYS A 696 -13.15 5.05 -1.27
N VAL A 697 -13.26 4.82 -2.58
CA VAL A 697 -12.79 3.59 -3.24
C VAL A 697 -11.26 3.52 -3.19
N GLU A 698 -10.58 4.64 -3.44
CA GLU A 698 -9.13 4.78 -3.36
C GLU A 698 -8.60 4.64 -1.92
N GLU A 699 -9.23 5.27 -0.93
CA GLU A 699 -8.87 5.20 0.49
C GLU A 699 -8.90 3.75 1.03
N LYS A 700 -9.78 2.90 0.50
CA LYS A 700 -9.83 1.49 0.89
C LYS A 700 -8.80 0.61 0.18
N ASP A 701 -8.08 1.18 -0.78
CA ASP A 701 -7.02 0.55 -1.58
C ASP A 701 -7.50 -0.76 -2.25
N MET A 702 -8.80 -0.82 -2.59
CA MET A 702 -9.45 -2.07 -2.99
C MET A 702 -8.96 -2.57 -4.34
N HIS A 703 -8.61 -1.66 -5.25
CA HIS A 703 -8.08 -2.02 -6.58
C HIS A 703 -6.67 -2.62 -6.46
N ALA A 704 -5.77 -1.96 -5.71
CA ALA A 704 -4.41 -2.45 -5.48
C ALA A 704 -4.39 -3.78 -4.71
N LYS A 705 -5.19 -3.89 -3.63
CA LYS A 705 -5.31 -5.13 -2.83
C LYS A 705 -5.84 -6.30 -3.66
N MET A 706 -6.81 -6.06 -4.54
CA MET A 706 -7.38 -7.12 -5.37
C MET A 706 -6.43 -7.56 -6.49
N MET A 707 -5.75 -6.62 -7.16
CA MET A 707 -4.72 -6.94 -8.15
C MET A 707 -3.56 -7.74 -7.53
N SER A 708 -3.12 -7.37 -6.32
CA SER A 708 -2.08 -8.10 -5.60
C SER A 708 -2.52 -9.51 -5.17
N SER A 709 -3.77 -9.68 -4.71
CA SER A 709 -4.32 -10.99 -4.34
C SER A 709 -4.43 -11.92 -5.55
N ILE A 710 -4.90 -11.40 -6.69
CA ILE A 710 -4.97 -12.14 -7.96
C ILE A 710 -3.57 -12.59 -8.40
N GLN A 711 -2.59 -11.68 -8.37
CA GLN A 711 -1.22 -11.96 -8.80
C GLN A 711 -0.52 -12.98 -7.88
N ASN A 712 -0.71 -12.89 -6.56
CA ASN A 712 -0.17 -13.84 -5.59
C ASN A 712 -0.77 -15.24 -5.79
N ASN A 713 -2.09 -15.33 -5.95
CA ASN A 713 -2.78 -16.61 -6.14
C ASN A 713 -2.42 -17.27 -7.48
N GLU A 714 -2.26 -16.50 -8.56
CA GLU A 714 -1.79 -17.02 -9.85
C GLU A 714 -0.33 -17.53 -9.80
N SER A 715 0.53 -16.84 -9.05
CA SER A 715 1.93 -17.25 -8.86
C SER A 715 2.03 -18.56 -8.08
N SER A 716 1.29 -18.69 -6.96
CA SER A 716 1.22 -19.94 -6.19
C SER A 716 0.67 -21.11 -7.01
N ARG A 717 -0.31 -20.86 -7.90
CA ARG A 717 -0.86 -21.90 -8.79
C ARG A 717 0.19 -22.44 -9.76
N ASN A 718 1.00 -21.55 -10.34
CA ASN A 718 2.03 -21.94 -11.29
C ASN A 718 3.19 -22.71 -10.63
N GLU A 719 3.59 -22.32 -9.41
CA GLU A 719 4.61 -23.05 -8.63
C GLU A 719 4.19 -24.48 -8.31
N ILE A 720 2.94 -24.69 -7.85
CA ILE A 720 2.39 -26.02 -7.55
C ILE A 720 2.36 -26.89 -8.82
N HIS A 721 1.97 -26.31 -9.96
CA HIS A 721 1.91 -27.04 -11.23
C HIS A 721 3.30 -27.47 -11.72
N GLN A 722 4.33 -26.62 -11.59
CA GLN A 722 5.71 -26.97 -11.96
C GLN A 722 6.30 -28.07 -11.07
N GLN A 723 5.98 -28.06 -9.78
CA GLN A 723 6.41 -29.10 -8.85
C GLN A 723 5.79 -30.47 -9.20
N LEU A 724 4.51 -30.51 -9.56
CA LEU A 724 3.81 -31.75 -9.93
C LEU A 724 4.34 -32.39 -11.23
N GLU A 725 4.64 -31.59 -12.26
CA GLU A 725 5.21 -32.10 -13.51
C GLU A 725 6.60 -32.71 -13.31
N THR A 726 7.43 -32.08 -12.47
CA THR A 726 8.78 -32.57 -12.13
C THR A 726 8.71 -33.89 -11.34
N ILE A 727 7.80 -33.98 -10.37
CA ILE A 727 7.60 -35.19 -9.56
C ILE A 727 7.10 -36.36 -10.42
N LYS A 728 6.16 -36.12 -11.34
CA LYS A 728 5.69 -37.14 -12.29
C LYS A 728 6.80 -37.63 -13.22
N GLY A 729 7.71 -36.75 -13.64
CA GLY A 729 8.90 -37.11 -14.40
C GLY A 729 9.83 -38.06 -13.63
N ILE A 730 10.08 -37.80 -12.35
CA ILE A 730 10.97 -38.62 -11.50
C ILE A 730 10.36 -39.99 -11.16
N LEU A 731 9.05 -40.10 -11.00
CA LEU A 731 8.39 -41.40 -10.82
C LEU A 731 8.49 -42.29 -12.06
N ALA A 732 8.55 -41.69 -13.26
CA ALA A 732 8.83 -42.41 -14.49
C ALA A 732 10.29 -42.95 -14.55
N GLU A 733 11.23 -42.33 -13.82
CA GLU A 733 12.61 -42.81 -13.65
C GLU A 733 12.76 -43.99 -12.66
N GLY A 734 11.67 -44.50 -12.08
CA GLY A 734 11.70 -45.69 -11.20
C GLY A 734 12.33 -46.95 -11.84
N GLU A 735 12.52 -46.97 -13.17
CA GLU A 735 13.35 -47.97 -13.84
C GLU A 735 14.86 -47.82 -13.59
N GLU A 736 15.41 -46.60 -13.51
CA GLU A 736 16.83 -46.34 -13.26
C GLU A 736 17.24 -46.75 -11.84
N ALA A 737 16.40 -46.46 -10.84
CA ALA A 737 16.64 -46.92 -9.48
C ALA A 737 16.61 -48.47 -9.36
N LYS A 738 15.76 -49.15 -10.15
CA LYS A 738 15.76 -50.62 -10.27
C LYS A 738 17.00 -51.16 -10.98
N LYS A 739 17.50 -50.49 -12.02
CA LYS A 739 18.78 -50.82 -12.67
C LYS A 739 19.96 -50.63 -11.70
N PHE A 740 19.97 -49.56 -10.92
CA PHE A 740 21.00 -49.28 -9.93
C PHE A 740 21.01 -50.33 -8.80
N ARG A 741 19.84 -50.68 -8.26
CA ARG A 741 19.67 -51.79 -7.32
C ARG A 741 20.24 -53.09 -7.88
N SER A 742 19.91 -53.42 -9.13
CA SER A 742 20.38 -54.64 -9.79
C SER A 742 21.91 -54.65 -9.99
N ARG A 743 22.53 -53.49 -10.26
CA ARG A 743 23.99 -53.33 -10.35
C ARG A 743 24.69 -53.60 -9.01
N ILE A 744 24.16 -53.06 -7.91
CA ILE A 744 24.70 -53.28 -6.57
C ILE A 744 24.53 -54.75 -6.16
N GLU A 745 23.39 -55.34 -6.45
CA GLU A 745 23.12 -56.78 -6.24
C GLU A 745 24.06 -57.69 -7.05
N ALA A 746 24.56 -57.26 -8.21
CA ALA A 746 25.49 -58.02 -9.05
C ALA A 746 26.99 -57.79 -8.74
N LEU A 747 27.35 -56.78 -7.94
CA LEU A 747 28.74 -56.45 -7.63
C LEU A 747 29.45 -57.57 -6.84
N ASP A 748 30.49 -58.18 -7.43
CA ASP A 748 31.37 -59.16 -6.77
C ASP A 748 32.64 -58.47 -6.24
N MET A 749 32.55 -58.01 -4.99
CA MET A 749 33.63 -57.30 -4.31
C MET A 749 34.86 -58.19 -4.02
N MET A 750 34.75 -59.52 -4.17
CA MET A 750 35.83 -60.46 -3.84
C MET A 750 36.61 -60.99 -5.06
N LYS A 751 36.34 -60.45 -6.25
CA LYS A 751 36.94 -60.92 -7.52
C LYS A 751 38.47 -60.72 -7.54
N ASP A 752 38.95 -59.57 -7.11
CA ASP A 752 40.38 -59.23 -7.13
C ASP A 752 41.13 -59.80 -5.91
N ALA A 753 40.46 -59.89 -4.76
CA ALA A 753 40.98 -60.54 -3.55
C ALA A 753 41.39 -62.00 -3.80
N LYS A 754 40.53 -62.77 -4.49
CA LYS A 754 40.80 -64.18 -4.84
C LYS A 754 42.05 -64.35 -5.71
N LYS A 755 42.31 -63.40 -6.61
CA LYS A 755 43.49 -63.43 -7.48
C LYS A 755 44.76 -63.14 -6.69
N ARG A 756 44.76 -62.07 -5.88
CA ARG A 756 45.90 -61.69 -5.03
C ARG A 756 46.23 -62.77 -3.99
N ILE A 757 45.23 -63.38 -3.36
CA ILE A 757 45.43 -64.51 -2.43
C ILE A 757 46.10 -65.71 -3.12
N ARG A 758 45.75 -66.00 -4.38
CA ARG A 758 46.43 -67.06 -5.16
C ARG A 758 47.89 -66.71 -5.44
N GLU A 759 48.19 -65.46 -5.74
CA GLU A 759 49.55 -64.97 -5.98
C GLU A 759 50.40 -65.06 -4.69
N VAL A 760 49.84 -64.68 -3.55
CA VAL A 760 50.48 -64.83 -2.23
C VAL A 760 50.72 -66.30 -1.90
N ARG A 761 49.72 -67.17 -2.08
CA ARG A 761 49.86 -68.63 -1.87
C ARG A 761 50.93 -69.23 -2.78
N ALA A 762 51.00 -68.80 -4.04
CA ALA A 762 52.05 -69.23 -4.97
C ALA A 762 53.45 -68.77 -4.52
N LYS A 763 53.58 -67.53 -4.01
CA LYS A 763 54.84 -67.00 -3.46
C LYS A 763 55.30 -67.79 -2.23
N ILE A 764 54.39 -68.09 -1.30
CA ILE A 764 54.67 -68.93 -0.12
C ILE A 764 55.18 -70.31 -0.56
N SER A 765 54.50 -70.96 -1.52
CA SER A 765 54.90 -72.29 -2.01
C SER A 765 56.25 -72.30 -2.73
N LYS A 766 56.63 -71.19 -3.37
CA LYS A 766 57.87 -71.06 -4.13
C LYS A 766 59.08 -70.81 -3.23
N GLU A 767 58.93 -69.94 -2.22
CA GLU A 767 60.01 -69.56 -1.29
C GLU A 767 60.28 -70.64 -0.22
N LEU A 768 59.27 -71.43 0.14
CA LEU A 768 59.38 -72.52 1.13
C LEU A 768 59.52 -73.91 0.51
N ASN A 769 59.79 -74.00 -0.80
CA ASN A 769 59.79 -75.27 -1.53
C ASN A 769 60.88 -76.24 -1.01
N PRO A 770 60.55 -77.45 -0.56
CA PRO A 770 61.53 -78.40 -0.06
C PRO A 770 62.46 -78.88 -1.19
N SER A 771 63.76 -78.80 -0.98
CA SER A 771 64.74 -79.38 -1.91
C SER A 771 64.65 -80.91 -1.82
N SER A 772 63.96 -81.54 -2.75
CA SER A 772 63.78 -83.00 -2.76
C SER A 772 65.14 -83.68 -2.96
N GLY A 773 65.54 -84.55 -2.01
CA GLY A 773 66.66 -85.48 -2.18
C GLY A 773 67.91 -85.22 -1.34
N LYS A 774 67.81 -84.58 -0.17
CA LYS A 774 68.92 -84.54 0.80
C LYS A 774 68.71 -85.60 1.89
N GLY A 775 69.68 -86.51 2.03
CA GLY A 775 69.70 -87.52 3.10
C GLY A 775 70.03 -86.93 4.48
N ALA A 776 70.43 -87.78 5.44
CA ALA A 776 70.76 -87.38 6.81
C ALA A 776 71.81 -86.24 6.85
N MET A 777 71.52 -85.20 7.64
CA MET A 777 72.35 -83.99 7.76
C MET A 777 73.01 -83.86 9.13
N THR A 778 74.13 -83.15 9.18
CA THR A 778 74.78 -82.80 10.46
C THR A 778 74.02 -81.71 11.22
N THR A 779 74.15 -81.67 12.55
CA THR A 779 73.56 -80.63 13.40
C THR A 779 73.90 -79.21 12.97
N LEU A 780 75.11 -78.98 12.45
CA LEU A 780 75.55 -77.66 11.98
C LEU A 780 74.86 -77.28 10.65
N GLU A 781 74.68 -78.24 9.75
CA GLU A 781 73.95 -78.03 8.48
C GLU A 781 72.46 -77.77 8.72
N VAL A 782 71.85 -78.48 9.68
CA VAL A 782 70.47 -78.23 10.11
C VAL A 782 70.34 -76.86 10.76
N GLN A 783 71.28 -76.44 11.62
CA GLN A 783 71.26 -75.10 12.24
C GLN A 783 71.39 -73.96 11.20
N GLN A 784 72.29 -74.10 10.22
CA GLN A 784 72.45 -73.11 9.15
C GLN A 784 71.23 -73.06 8.22
N MET A 785 70.63 -74.22 7.92
CA MET A 785 69.38 -74.29 7.18
C MET A 785 68.24 -73.63 7.96
N MET A 786 68.07 -73.96 9.24
CA MET A 786 67.05 -73.39 10.11
C MET A 786 67.21 -71.88 10.26
N MET A 787 68.44 -71.35 10.39
CA MET A 787 68.67 -69.90 10.41
C MET A 787 68.25 -69.22 9.11
N LYS A 788 68.60 -69.79 7.96
CA LYS A 788 68.16 -69.26 6.66
C LYS A 788 66.64 -69.34 6.51
N LEU A 789 66.07 -70.49 6.87
CA LEU A 789 64.64 -70.76 6.77
C LEU A 789 63.84 -69.84 7.70
N ASN A 790 64.29 -69.63 8.93
CA ASN A 790 63.63 -68.75 9.90
C ASN A 790 63.66 -67.29 9.43
N ASN A 791 64.78 -66.84 8.83
CA ASN A 791 64.84 -65.51 8.19
C ASN A 791 63.88 -65.41 7.00
N THR A 792 63.80 -66.45 6.15
CA THR A 792 62.84 -66.49 5.04
C THR A 792 61.40 -66.47 5.55
N VAL A 793 61.07 -67.24 6.57
CA VAL A 793 59.73 -67.28 7.21
C VAL A 793 59.38 -65.92 7.82
N MET A 794 60.30 -65.26 8.52
CA MET A 794 60.09 -63.92 9.10
C MET A 794 59.81 -62.85 8.03
N HIS A 795 60.59 -62.85 6.94
CA HIS A 795 60.35 -61.92 5.82
C HIS A 795 59.02 -62.23 5.12
N LEU A 796 58.74 -63.50 4.87
CA LEU A 796 57.49 -63.94 4.25
C LEU A 796 56.27 -63.58 5.12
N GLN A 797 56.39 -63.66 6.45
CA GLN A 797 55.33 -63.29 7.38
C GLN A 797 55.01 -61.79 7.31
N SER A 798 56.04 -60.94 7.22
CA SER A 798 55.87 -59.49 7.05
C SER A 798 55.22 -59.15 5.70
N ASP A 799 55.65 -59.81 4.62
CA ASP A 799 55.10 -59.63 3.28
C ASP A 799 53.62 -60.06 3.23
N VAL A 800 53.30 -61.24 3.75
CA VAL A 800 51.93 -61.79 3.79
C VAL A 800 51.01 -60.89 4.63
N LYS A 801 51.49 -60.39 5.76
CA LYS A 801 50.74 -59.45 6.60
C LYS A 801 50.40 -58.16 5.85
N THR A 802 51.39 -57.55 5.21
CA THR A 802 51.21 -56.30 4.45
C THR A 802 50.24 -56.49 3.28
N GLU A 803 50.34 -57.61 2.57
CA GLU A 803 49.45 -57.89 1.45
C GLU A 803 48.01 -58.20 1.89
N LEU A 804 47.83 -58.84 3.05
CA LEU A 804 46.51 -59.03 3.66
C LEU A 804 45.87 -57.71 4.07
N GLU A 805 46.64 -56.79 4.66
CA GLU A 805 46.19 -55.44 5.01
C GLU A 805 45.78 -54.65 3.74
N ASN A 806 46.57 -54.73 2.67
CA ASN A 806 46.25 -54.09 1.39
C ASN A 806 45.01 -54.70 0.73
N ILE A 807 44.83 -56.03 0.77
CA ILE A 807 43.63 -56.70 0.22
C ILE A 807 42.37 -56.22 0.94
N ILE A 808 42.39 -56.09 2.27
CA ILE A 808 41.22 -55.64 3.04
C ILE A 808 40.91 -54.17 2.74
N ASN A 809 41.94 -53.30 2.72
CA ASN A 809 41.77 -51.89 2.44
C ASN A 809 41.26 -51.63 1.01
N ASP A 810 41.87 -52.23 -0.02
CA ASP A 810 41.47 -52.03 -1.41
C ASP A 810 40.05 -52.60 -1.70
N VAL A 811 39.70 -53.75 -1.11
CA VAL A 811 38.42 -54.43 -1.38
C VAL A 811 37.23 -53.70 -0.75
N ILE A 812 37.41 -53.14 0.45
CA ILE A 812 36.30 -52.59 1.23
C ILE A 812 36.23 -51.07 1.06
N VAL A 813 37.35 -50.36 1.22
CA VAL A 813 37.36 -48.89 1.27
C VAL A 813 37.15 -48.29 -0.12
N GLU A 814 37.86 -48.77 -1.15
CA GLU A 814 37.79 -48.19 -2.49
C GLU A 814 36.43 -48.43 -3.16
N ASN A 815 35.90 -49.66 -3.04
CA ASN A 815 34.57 -50.00 -3.54
C ASN A 815 33.44 -49.28 -2.78
N ALA A 816 33.58 -49.11 -1.45
CA ALA A 816 32.60 -48.37 -0.66
C ALA A 816 32.58 -46.89 -1.05
N ASN A 817 33.75 -46.26 -1.22
CA ASN A 817 33.86 -44.86 -1.63
C ASN A 817 33.23 -44.62 -3.00
N THR A 818 33.50 -45.49 -3.98
CA THR A 818 32.94 -45.37 -5.33
C THR A 818 31.41 -45.42 -5.32
N ILE A 819 30.82 -46.34 -4.54
CA ILE A 819 29.35 -46.48 -4.43
C ILE A 819 28.74 -45.27 -3.71
N MET A 820 29.43 -44.74 -2.69
CA MET A 820 28.99 -43.56 -1.94
C MET A 820 29.04 -42.28 -2.77
N GLU A 821 30.04 -42.12 -3.63
CA GLU A 821 30.13 -40.99 -4.56
C GLU A 821 28.97 -41.01 -5.57
N GLU A 822 28.68 -42.15 -6.20
CA GLU A 822 27.54 -42.29 -7.13
C GLU A 822 26.20 -41.99 -6.44
N TYR A 823 26.01 -42.44 -5.19
CA TYR A 823 24.81 -42.16 -4.40
C TYR A 823 24.67 -40.68 -4.04
N THR A 824 25.77 -40.04 -3.66
CA THR A 824 25.81 -38.64 -3.26
C THR A 824 25.49 -37.74 -4.46
N GLU A 825 25.99 -38.05 -5.66
CA GLU A 825 25.66 -37.32 -6.88
C GLU A 825 24.16 -37.41 -7.21
N HIS A 826 23.55 -38.59 -7.01
CA HIS A 826 22.12 -38.79 -7.21
C HIS A 826 21.26 -37.99 -6.23
N ILE A 827 21.65 -37.92 -4.95
CA ILE A 827 20.98 -37.06 -3.95
C ILE A 827 21.16 -35.57 -4.28
N HIS A 828 22.35 -35.15 -4.71
CA HIS A 828 22.61 -33.76 -5.09
C HIS A 828 21.71 -33.30 -6.24
N LYS A 829 21.48 -34.14 -7.25
CA LYS A 829 20.54 -33.84 -8.35
C LYS A 829 19.09 -33.68 -7.84
N LEU A 830 18.68 -34.45 -6.84
CA LEU A 830 17.35 -34.36 -6.22
C LEU A 830 17.16 -33.09 -5.37
N ILE A 831 18.24 -32.58 -4.75
CA ILE A 831 18.21 -31.32 -3.99
C ILE A 831 18.17 -30.11 -4.95
N GLN A 832 18.98 -30.13 -6.03
CA GLN A 832 19.02 -29.04 -7.01
C GLN A 832 17.70 -28.86 -7.80
N SER A 833 16.92 -29.94 -7.98
CA SER A 833 15.62 -29.87 -8.67
C SER A 833 14.47 -29.35 -7.79
N GLY A 834 14.73 -29.05 -6.51
CA GLY A 834 13.75 -28.42 -5.61
C GLY A 834 12.67 -29.37 -5.06
N VAL A 835 12.77 -30.67 -5.35
CA VAL A 835 11.84 -31.70 -4.87
C VAL A 835 12.01 -31.96 -3.37
N VAL A 836 13.23 -31.81 -2.85
CA VAL A 836 13.53 -31.91 -1.42
C VAL A 836 14.29 -30.67 -0.97
N ARG A 837 13.76 -29.95 0.04
CA ARG A 837 14.47 -28.82 0.66
C ARG A 837 15.55 -29.35 1.61
N GLU A 838 16.72 -28.70 1.62
CA GLU A 838 17.90 -29.02 2.43
C GLU A 838 17.58 -29.21 3.95
N GLN A 839 16.57 -28.48 4.45
CA GLN A 839 16.09 -28.53 5.84
C GLN A 839 15.17 -29.72 6.19
N GLN A 840 14.72 -30.53 5.22
CA GLN A 840 13.91 -31.73 5.49
C GLN A 840 14.75 -33.02 5.58
N TYR A 841 15.99 -33.00 5.10
CA TYR A 841 16.99 -34.02 5.42
C TYR A 841 17.59 -33.85 6.83
N SER A 842 17.57 -32.62 7.37
CA SER A 842 18.10 -32.37 8.71
C SER A 842 17.24 -32.92 9.85
N GLY A 843 16.08 -33.52 9.57
CA GLY A 843 15.29 -34.27 10.56
C GLY A 843 15.93 -35.61 10.99
N LEU A 844 17.03 -36.01 10.35
CA LEU A 844 17.91 -37.11 10.76
C LEU A 844 19.24 -36.61 11.36
N ASN A 845 19.43 -35.29 11.51
CA ASN A 845 20.70 -34.69 11.96
C ASN A 845 20.84 -34.55 13.48
N ASP A 846 19.87 -34.98 14.30
CA ASP A 846 20.10 -35.05 15.75
C ASP A 846 20.98 -36.25 16.16
N ASP A 847 21.27 -37.19 15.25
CA ASP A 847 22.23 -38.29 15.47
C ASP A 847 23.33 -38.42 14.39
N ILE A 848 23.28 -37.65 13.31
CA ILE A 848 24.32 -37.69 12.26
C ILE A 848 24.76 -36.27 11.94
N GLY A 849 25.41 -35.66 12.92
CA GLY A 849 26.32 -34.55 12.67
C GLY A 849 27.49 -35.04 11.82
N VAL A 850 28.22 -34.07 11.25
CA VAL A 850 29.54 -34.21 10.63
C VAL A 850 30.56 -34.66 11.69
N GLY A 851 30.37 -35.88 12.18
CA GLY A 851 31.13 -36.61 13.19
C GLY A 851 31.35 -38.08 12.77
N PHE A 852 30.95 -38.47 11.56
CA PHE A 852 31.29 -39.79 11.00
C PHE A 852 32.78 -39.96 10.68
N LEU A 853 33.61 -38.94 10.93
CA LEU A 853 35.07 -39.04 10.90
C LEU A 853 35.69 -39.40 12.27
N GLU A 854 34.91 -39.52 13.34
CA GLU A 854 35.40 -39.94 14.65
C GLU A 854 34.40 -40.88 15.34
N MET A 855 34.46 -42.18 15.00
CA MET A 855 34.12 -43.25 15.93
C MET A 855 35.05 -44.45 15.70
N ASP A 856 35.84 -44.69 16.74
CA ASP A 856 36.71 -45.82 17.07
C ASP A 856 36.65 -47.05 16.14
N ILE A 857 37.62 -47.11 15.23
CA ILE A 857 38.11 -48.38 14.70
C ILE A 857 38.80 -49.10 15.88
N PRO A 858 38.40 -50.33 16.25
CA PRO A 858 39.14 -51.11 17.23
C PRO A 858 40.57 -51.25 16.74
N ASN A 859 41.52 -50.74 17.52
CA ASN A 859 42.93 -50.79 17.18
C ASN A 859 43.35 -52.25 17.03
N ALA A 860 43.77 -52.67 15.83
CA ALA A 860 44.30 -54.01 15.56
C ALA A 860 45.48 -54.39 16.49
N GLN A 861 46.10 -53.40 17.16
CA GLN A 861 47.13 -53.60 18.17
C GLN A 861 46.62 -54.25 19.49
N GLU A 862 45.32 -54.22 19.81
CA GLU A 862 44.78 -54.82 21.04
C GLU A 862 44.57 -56.35 20.95
N ILE A 863 44.35 -56.90 19.75
CA ILE A 863 44.21 -58.35 19.54
C ILE A 863 45.59 -59.02 19.46
N ILE A 864 46.61 -58.32 18.95
CA ILE A 864 48.00 -58.80 18.87
C ILE A 864 48.62 -59.01 20.27
N ASN A 865 48.10 -58.32 21.30
CA ASN A 865 48.57 -58.47 22.68
C ASN A 865 47.98 -59.70 23.43
N SER A 866 47.05 -60.45 22.82
CA SER A 866 46.31 -61.53 23.51
C SER A 866 46.82 -62.96 23.28
N TYR A 867 47.91 -63.17 22.54
CA TYR A 867 48.52 -64.49 22.38
C TYR A 867 50.07 -64.42 22.48
N LYS A 868 50.58 -64.50 23.70
CA LYS A 868 52.00 -64.78 24.03
C LYS A 868 52.08 -65.89 25.07
N TYR A 869 52.92 -66.89 24.85
CA TYR A 869 53.44 -67.77 25.90
C TYR A 869 54.94 -68.00 25.70
N GLU A 870 55.65 -68.25 26.80
CA GLU A 870 57.10 -68.48 26.87
C GLU A 870 57.43 -69.95 27.19
N GLU A 871 58.54 -70.47 26.64
CA GLU A 871 59.18 -71.73 27.03
C GLU A 871 60.71 -71.53 27.12
N THR A 872 61.37 -72.16 28.11
CA THR A 872 62.80 -71.98 28.46
C THR A 872 63.67 -73.22 28.21
N TYR A 873 64.97 -73.00 27.88
CA TYR A 873 66.08 -73.98 27.86
C TYR A 873 67.37 -73.44 28.58
N ASP A 874 68.50 -74.17 28.60
CA ASP A 874 69.68 -74.09 29.51
C ASP A 874 70.56 -72.95 29.20
N THR A 875 71.26 -72.54 30.25
CA THR A 875 72.40 -71.66 30.16
C THR A 875 73.67 -72.22 30.81
N GLY A 876 73.63 -73.34 31.53
CA GLY A 876 74.82 -73.94 32.15
C GLY A 876 75.32 -73.25 33.42
N GLU A 877 74.50 -72.43 34.09
CA GLU A 877 74.85 -71.76 35.36
C GLU A 877 74.08 -72.34 36.56
N VAL A 878 74.68 -72.33 37.75
CA VAL A 878 74.10 -72.82 39.01
C VAL A 878 74.04 -71.71 40.06
N GLU A 879 72.92 -71.59 40.77
CA GLU A 879 72.77 -70.65 41.91
C GLU A 879 72.63 -71.41 43.24
N TRP A 880 73.29 -70.89 44.29
CA TRP A 880 73.30 -71.47 45.64
C TRP A 880 72.15 -70.92 46.48
N VAL A 881 71.34 -71.79 47.09
CA VAL A 881 70.15 -71.43 47.88
C VAL A 881 70.35 -71.81 49.35
N GLU A 882 70.23 -70.82 50.26
CA GLU A 882 70.42 -70.99 51.71
C GLU A 882 69.26 -71.74 52.39
N ASN A 883 69.56 -72.69 53.29
CA ASN A 883 68.57 -73.47 54.02
C ASN A 883 68.03 -72.70 55.24
N THR A 884 66.97 -71.93 55.06
CA THR A 884 66.33 -71.09 56.09
C THR A 884 65.64 -71.86 57.22
N ASN A 885 65.60 -73.20 57.15
CA ASN A 885 64.90 -74.04 58.13
C ASN A 885 65.82 -74.54 59.27
N LYS A 886 67.14 -74.35 59.14
CA LYS A 886 68.13 -74.64 60.19
C LYS A 886 68.08 -73.56 61.26
N LYS A 887 67.62 -73.90 62.48
CA LYS A 887 67.49 -72.93 63.60
C LYS A 887 68.06 -73.49 64.89
N TRP A 888 68.79 -72.66 65.64
CA TRP A 888 69.56 -73.09 66.81
C TRP A 888 68.73 -73.73 67.94
N TYR A 889 67.42 -73.42 68.02
CA TYR A 889 66.48 -74.01 68.98
C TYR A 889 65.80 -75.31 68.50
N LYS A 890 66.16 -75.85 67.32
CA LYS A 890 65.66 -77.13 66.78
C LYS A 890 66.81 -78.16 66.68
N PRO A 891 67.08 -78.95 67.74
CA PRO A 891 68.27 -79.80 67.81
C PRO A 891 68.40 -80.83 66.69
N TRP A 892 67.27 -81.31 66.15
CA TRP A 892 67.24 -82.27 65.04
C TRP A 892 67.61 -81.69 63.67
N THR A 893 67.75 -80.36 63.53
CA THR A 893 68.18 -79.70 62.27
C THR A 893 69.67 -79.32 62.27
N TRP A 894 70.42 -79.61 63.36
CA TRP A 894 71.81 -79.19 63.50
C TRP A 894 72.77 -79.84 62.48
N PHE A 895 72.47 -81.06 62.04
CA PHE A 895 73.28 -81.80 61.06
C PHE A 895 72.81 -81.63 59.60
N GLU A 896 71.85 -80.76 59.32
CA GLU A 896 71.40 -80.44 57.96
C GLU A 896 72.33 -79.40 57.28
N ALA A 897 72.54 -79.52 55.97
CA ALA A 897 73.38 -78.60 55.19
C ALA A 897 72.77 -77.18 55.13
N SER A 898 73.63 -76.15 55.14
CA SER A 898 73.21 -74.73 55.16
C SER A 898 72.68 -74.21 53.81
N GLY A 899 72.60 -75.04 52.76
CA GLY A 899 72.05 -74.71 51.44
C GLY A 899 72.33 -75.79 50.37
N TYR A 900 71.78 -75.65 49.16
CA TYR A 900 72.05 -76.51 47.98
C TYR A 900 72.05 -75.73 46.64
N ASN A 901 72.72 -76.26 45.60
CA ASN A 901 72.82 -75.66 44.26
C ASN A 901 71.70 -76.17 43.32
N ARG A 902 71.16 -75.29 42.45
CA ARG A 902 70.12 -75.60 41.44
C ARG A 902 70.58 -75.24 40.01
N ALA A 903 70.37 -76.14 39.03
CA ALA A 903 70.78 -76.02 37.61
C ALA A 903 69.69 -75.46 36.66
N ILE A 904 70.10 -74.99 35.47
CA ILE A 904 69.30 -74.49 34.31
C ILE A 904 69.37 -75.58 33.15
N TYR A 905 68.65 -75.60 31.96
CA TYR A 905 68.44 -76.82 31.02
C TYR A 905 68.52 -76.95 29.40
N ALA A 906 69.43 -77.72 28.68
CA ALA A 906 69.38 -78.33 27.26
C ALA A 906 70.65 -78.48 26.30
N ASN A 907 70.63 -79.53 25.41
CA ASN A 907 71.70 -80.26 24.63
C ASN A 907 71.46 -80.48 23.07
N ARG A 908 72.31 -81.26 22.33
CA ARG A 908 72.48 -81.39 20.84
C ARG A 908 72.35 -82.83 20.24
N GLU A 909 71.64 -83.04 19.09
CA GLU A 909 71.46 -84.33 18.35
C GLU A 909 71.26 -84.19 16.81
N MET A 910 71.58 -85.23 16.01
CA MET A 910 71.45 -85.28 14.52
C MET A 910 70.00 -85.56 14.06
N VAL A 911 69.57 -84.98 12.93
CA VAL A 911 68.16 -85.00 12.48
C VAL A 911 68.02 -85.44 11.02
N ASP A 912 67.07 -86.34 10.75
CA ASP A 912 66.65 -86.71 9.39
C ASP A 912 65.85 -85.54 8.76
N TYR A 913 66.18 -85.17 7.53
CA TYR A 913 65.53 -84.05 6.83
C TYR A 913 64.01 -84.23 6.72
N SER A 914 63.54 -85.47 6.60
CA SER A 914 62.11 -85.79 6.56
C SER A 914 61.38 -85.43 7.86
N THR A 915 62.07 -85.45 9.01
CA THR A 915 61.53 -85.01 10.30
C THR A 915 61.43 -83.48 10.37
N VAL A 916 62.42 -82.75 9.84
CA VAL A 916 62.40 -81.26 9.77
C VAL A 916 61.28 -80.77 8.84
N GLU A 917 61.07 -81.43 7.70
CA GLU A 917 60.00 -81.10 6.76
C GLU A 917 58.61 -81.30 7.37
N ASN A 918 58.40 -82.42 8.07
CA ASN A 918 57.09 -82.77 8.64
C ASN A 918 56.80 -82.05 9.97
N GLU A 919 57.78 -81.89 10.86
CA GLU A 919 57.55 -81.31 12.19
C GLU A 919 57.74 -79.79 12.24
N TYR A 920 58.46 -79.18 11.29
CA TYR A 920 58.75 -77.73 11.32
C TYR A 920 58.15 -76.96 10.14
N LEU A 921 58.34 -77.42 8.90
CA LEU A 921 57.84 -76.71 7.71
C LEU A 921 56.33 -76.87 7.52
N THR A 922 55.81 -78.09 7.69
CA THR A 922 54.40 -78.39 7.45
C THR A 922 53.45 -77.59 8.35
N PRO A 923 53.70 -77.45 9.68
CA PRO A 923 52.86 -76.62 10.54
C PRO A 923 52.87 -75.13 10.17
N ILE A 924 54.02 -74.59 9.76
CA ILE A 924 54.17 -73.19 9.34
C ILE A 924 53.37 -72.93 8.06
N ILE A 925 53.49 -73.81 7.05
CA ILE A 925 52.74 -73.70 5.79
C ILE A 925 51.23 -73.86 6.03
N SER A 926 50.81 -74.76 6.94
CA SER A 926 49.40 -74.91 7.32
C SER A 926 48.86 -73.62 7.95
N SER A 927 49.59 -73.07 8.92
CA SER A 927 49.21 -71.83 9.61
C SER A 927 49.08 -70.63 8.66
N PHE A 928 49.99 -70.47 7.70
CA PHE A 928 49.86 -69.42 6.68
C PHE A 928 48.61 -69.59 5.81
N ASN A 929 48.28 -70.82 5.40
CA ASN A 929 47.11 -71.08 4.58
C ASN A 929 45.79 -70.88 5.35
N GLU A 930 45.74 -71.30 6.61
CA GLU A 930 44.59 -71.08 7.50
C GLU A 930 44.34 -69.59 7.76
N ASN A 931 45.41 -68.81 8.00
CA ASN A 931 45.31 -67.36 8.19
C ASN A 931 44.83 -66.64 6.92
N LEU A 932 45.30 -67.05 5.73
CA LEU A 932 44.83 -66.51 4.45
C LEU A 932 43.35 -66.83 4.20
N GLU A 933 42.90 -68.04 4.55
CA GLU A 933 41.50 -68.46 4.40
C GLU A 933 40.59 -67.74 5.40
N SER A 934 41.05 -67.56 6.65
CA SER A 934 40.33 -66.78 7.66
C SER A 934 40.16 -65.32 7.24
N ALA A 935 41.23 -64.65 6.80
CA ALA A 935 41.18 -63.27 6.32
C ALA A 935 40.22 -63.10 5.12
N GLN A 936 40.21 -64.08 4.22
CA GLN A 936 39.28 -64.10 3.08
C GLN A 936 37.82 -64.22 3.51
N ASN A 937 37.52 -65.03 4.53
CA ASN A 937 36.16 -65.20 5.05
C ASN A 937 35.69 -63.94 5.77
N THR A 938 36.54 -63.30 6.57
CA THR A 938 36.23 -62.03 7.24
C THR A 938 35.89 -60.92 6.24
N ALA A 939 36.74 -60.72 5.23
CA ALA A 939 36.50 -59.70 4.18
C ALA A 939 35.20 -59.97 3.40
N LYS A 940 34.85 -61.24 3.17
CA LYS A 940 33.61 -61.63 2.50
C LYS A 940 32.37 -61.31 3.33
N ASP A 941 32.44 -61.50 4.65
CA ASP A 941 31.33 -61.21 5.55
C ASP A 941 31.13 -59.70 5.73
N GLU A 942 32.20 -58.91 5.82
CA GLU A 942 32.13 -57.45 5.86
C GLU A 942 31.55 -56.85 4.57
N ALA A 943 31.98 -57.32 3.40
CA ALA A 943 31.40 -56.90 2.11
C ALA A 943 29.89 -57.20 2.01
N LYS A 944 29.44 -58.32 2.59
CA LYS A 944 28.03 -58.69 2.64
C LYS A 944 27.22 -57.77 3.56
N GLN A 945 27.79 -57.35 4.69
CA GLN A 945 27.14 -56.40 5.60
C GLN A 945 27.03 -55.01 4.97
N PHE A 946 28.08 -54.51 4.33
CA PHE A 946 28.08 -53.24 3.63
C PHE A 946 26.98 -53.15 2.56
N LYS A 947 26.88 -54.18 1.71
CA LYS A 947 25.84 -54.28 0.68
C LYS A 947 24.42 -54.28 1.24
N LYS A 948 24.20 -54.96 2.36
CA LYS A 948 22.88 -54.99 3.04
C LYS A 948 22.51 -53.63 3.61
N PHE A 949 23.48 -52.92 4.19
CA PHE A 949 23.28 -51.57 4.70
C PHE A 949 22.85 -50.60 3.58
N PHE A 950 23.57 -50.61 2.46
CA PHE A 950 23.30 -49.70 1.36
C PHE A 950 21.92 -49.93 0.71
N LEU A 951 21.55 -51.20 0.49
CA LEU A 951 20.22 -51.53 -0.07
C LEU A 951 19.08 -51.06 0.83
N ARG A 952 19.25 -51.11 2.16
CA ARG A 952 18.25 -50.61 3.12
C ARG A 952 18.07 -49.09 3.01
N GLN A 953 19.16 -48.34 2.88
CA GLN A 953 19.11 -46.88 2.74
C GLN A 953 18.44 -46.44 1.43
N LEU A 954 18.62 -47.22 0.36
CA LEU A 954 17.90 -47.00 -0.89
C LEU A 954 16.38 -47.21 -0.74
N ASP A 955 15.96 -48.23 0.03
CA ASP A 955 14.55 -48.51 0.29
C ASP A 955 13.89 -47.38 1.12
N GLU A 956 14.56 -46.89 2.17
CA GLU A 956 14.10 -45.78 3.01
C GLU A 956 13.90 -44.47 2.20
N LEU A 957 14.82 -44.19 1.26
CA LEU A 957 14.73 -43.05 0.35
C LEU A 957 13.49 -43.13 -0.57
N GLN A 958 13.24 -44.30 -1.16
CA GLN A 958 12.11 -44.52 -2.07
C GLN A 958 10.76 -44.37 -1.38
N GLU A 959 10.65 -44.84 -0.14
CA GLU A 959 9.43 -44.74 0.65
C GLU A 959 9.13 -43.28 1.06
N ALA A 960 10.16 -42.52 1.42
CA ALA A 960 10.03 -41.08 1.69
C ALA A 960 9.55 -40.29 0.46
N LEU A 961 10.08 -40.60 -0.73
CA LEU A 961 9.65 -39.97 -1.98
C LEU A 961 8.18 -40.29 -2.31
N LYS A 962 7.77 -41.55 -2.15
CA LYS A 962 6.38 -41.98 -2.40
C LYS A 962 5.39 -41.26 -1.49
N LYS A 963 5.71 -41.15 -0.19
CA LYS A 963 4.86 -40.43 0.77
C LYS A 963 4.70 -38.95 0.40
N LYS A 964 5.75 -38.31 -0.12
CA LYS A 964 5.69 -36.91 -0.57
C LYS A 964 4.83 -36.68 -1.80
N VAL A 965 4.77 -37.67 -2.70
CA VAL A 965 3.86 -37.65 -3.85
C VAL A 965 2.41 -37.67 -3.35
N GLU A 966 2.09 -38.59 -2.44
CA GLU A 966 0.75 -38.73 -1.87
C GLU A 966 0.29 -37.45 -1.11
N GLU A 967 1.19 -36.84 -0.31
CA GLU A 967 0.94 -35.56 0.36
C GLU A 967 0.65 -34.40 -0.64
N ASN A 968 1.36 -34.36 -1.78
CA ASN A 968 1.15 -33.33 -2.81
C ASN A 968 -0.09 -33.56 -3.67
N GLU A 969 -0.46 -34.82 -3.94
CA GLU A 969 -1.71 -35.16 -4.62
C GLU A 969 -2.96 -34.76 -3.80
N GLU A 970 -2.90 -34.85 -2.46
CA GLU A 970 -3.95 -34.34 -1.57
C GLU A 970 -4.09 -32.81 -1.63
N LEU A 971 -2.96 -32.07 -1.68
CA LEU A 971 -2.96 -30.60 -1.85
C LEU A 971 -3.60 -30.17 -3.18
N THR A 972 -3.49 -31.00 -4.22
CA THR A 972 -4.03 -30.74 -5.57
C THR A 972 -5.57 -30.85 -5.63
N ARG A 973 -6.21 -31.62 -4.74
CA ARG A 973 -7.70 -31.70 -4.69
C ARG A 973 -8.38 -30.37 -4.30
N ASN A 974 -7.64 -29.41 -3.74
CA ASN A 974 -8.13 -28.06 -3.43
C ASN A 974 -8.00 -27.04 -4.59
N GLN A 975 -7.46 -27.44 -5.74
CA GLN A 975 -7.19 -26.53 -6.87
C GLN A 975 -8.47 -25.90 -7.47
N SER A 976 -9.60 -26.62 -7.46
CA SER A 976 -10.91 -26.08 -7.85
C SER A 976 -11.38 -24.92 -6.97
N SER A 977 -10.99 -24.92 -5.69
CA SER A 977 -11.34 -23.83 -4.76
C SER A 977 -10.51 -22.57 -4.98
N ILE A 978 -9.24 -22.73 -5.37
CA ILE A 978 -8.34 -21.61 -5.68
C ILE A 978 -8.74 -20.98 -7.01
N ASP A 979 -9.02 -21.79 -8.04
CA ASP A 979 -9.48 -21.31 -9.35
C ASP A 979 -10.83 -20.58 -9.20
N ALA A 980 -11.78 -21.12 -8.42
CA ALA A 980 -13.05 -20.45 -8.15
C ALA A 980 -12.88 -19.12 -7.39
N ARG A 981 -11.87 -19.03 -6.51
CA ARG A 981 -11.56 -17.79 -5.76
C ARG A 981 -10.90 -16.73 -6.64
N ILE A 982 -9.97 -17.12 -7.52
CA ILE A 982 -9.36 -16.23 -8.50
C ILE A 982 -10.43 -15.69 -9.46
N GLU A 983 -11.31 -16.56 -9.96
CA GLU A 983 -12.39 -16.14 -10.86
C GLU A 983 -13.36 -15.17 -10.16
N SER A 984 -13.75 -15.47 -8.92
CA SER A 984 -14.58 -14.57 -8.12
C SER A 984 -13.91 -13.21 -7.85
N GLU A 985 -12.61 -13.17 -7.59
CA GLU A 985 -11.87 -11.90 -7.40
C GLU A 985 -11.75 -11.10 -8.70
N LYS A 986 -11.56 -11.77 -9.85
CA LYS A 986 -11.56 -11.14 -11.18
C LYS A 986 -12.93 -10.54 -11.53
N GLU A 987 -14.02 -11.25 -11.26
CA GLU A 987 -15.38 -10.74 -11.47
C GLU A 987 -15.65 -9.48 -10.63
N LYS A 988 -15.19 -9.46 -9.36
CA LYS A 988 -15.32 -8.31 -8.48
C LYS A 988 -14.49 -7.11 -8.98
N ALA A 989 -13.29 -7.34 -9.48
CA ALA A 989 -12.44 -6.29 -10.06
C ALA A 989 -13.06 -5.68 -11.31
N ALA A 990 -13.51 -6.52 -12.24
CA ALA A 990 -14.18 -6.08 -13.47
C ALA A 990 -15.47 -5.32 -13.18
N TRP A 991 -16.23 -5.74 -12.15
CA TRP A 991 -17.41 -5.00 -11.71
C TRP A 991 -17.05 -3.60 -11.19
N LEU A 992 -16.00 -3.48 -10.37
CA LEU A 992 -15.56 -2.20 -9.81
C LEU A 992 -15.06 -1.24 -10.90
N GLU A 993 -14.25 -1.72 -11.84
CA GLU A 993 -13.77 -0.91 -12.98
C GLU A 993 -14.92 -0.42 -13.85
N LYS A 994 -15.86 -1.33 -14.17
CA LYS A 994 -17.08 -0.97 -14.91
C LYS A 994 -17.90 0.09 -14.17
N PHE A 995 -18.01 -0.02 -12.86
CA PHE A 995 -18.73 0.96 -12.04
C PHE A 995 -18.04 2.33 -12.01
N LEU A 996 -16.72 2.36 -11.85
CA LEU A 996 -15.93 3.60 -11.90
C LEU A 996 -16.03 4.28 -13.28
N ALA A 997 -15.99 3.51 -14.36
CA ALA A 997 -16.21 4.03 -15.71
C ALA A 997 -17.63 4.59 -15.90
N GLN A 998 -18.64 3.95 -15.30
CA GLN A 998 -20.01 4.49 -15.29
C GLN A 998 -20.12 5.79 -14.50
N LEU A 999 -19.39 5.95 -13.40
CA LEU A 999 -19.31 7.22 -12.66
C LEU A 999 -18.63 8.32 -13.48
N ASP A 1000 -17.57 7.99 -14.22
CA ASP A 1000 -16.92 8.95 -15.14
C ASP A 1000 -17.83 9.39 -16.27
N ALA A 1001 -18.60 8.45 -16.85
CA ALA A 1001 -19.58 8.76 -17.89
C ALA A 1001 -20.65 9.78 -17.43
N VAL A 1002 -20.96 9.85 -16.13
CA VAL A 1002 -21.87 10.88 -15.57
C VAL A 1002 -21.27 12.28 -15.67
N LEU A 1003 -19.94 12.43 -15.68
CA LEU A 1003 -19.24 13.72 -15.83
C LEU A 1003 -18.90 14.05 -17.30
N GLU A 1004 -18.90 13.07 -18.20
CA GLU A 1004 -18.60 13.28 -19.62
C GLU A 1004 -19.77 13.94 -20.36
N ILE A 1005 -19.47 14.88 -21.27
CA ILE A 1005 -20.46 15.51 -22.16
C ILE A 1005 -20.37 15.03 -23.59
#